data_AF-A0A257B1J1-F1
#
_entry.id   AF-A0A257B1J1-F1
#
_cell.length_a   1.000
_cell.length_b   1.000
_cell.length_c   1.000
_cell.angle_alpha   90.00
_cell.angle_beta   90.00
_cell.angle_gamma   90.00
#
_symmetry.space_group_name_H-M   'P 1'
#
loop_
_entity.id
_entity.type
_entity.pdbx_description
1 polymer ?
#
loop_
_entity_poly.entity_id
_entity_poly.type
_entity_poly.pdbx_seq_one_letter_code
_entity_poly.pdbx_strand_id
1 'polypeptide(L)'
;MTGAQTQIPDWARRMSPATLGLATFAILALELALIRWTGAQVRIFAYFANLVLIAVFLGMGLGVALGRKHPALFKWTFPTLFALAALLAFSDRIGLMDLGFPDPSISLWGADISRGGVGFLFAVGVVLGLFWLIAAVFLFAAIPVGWWFERMPPLRAYAVDLLGSLLGVLAMTAIAALHLPPLVWLAVGVLPLMLIHRGWWIGFGAAAIALAGWSQQGARFSPYNRIDVVADVGLPELPPQAGMPPEYRLSVNRDFHQYLLNLSDRAVAAGRENSVRPPVQAAYNLPFRVADRSARALAIGAGAGNDVAAALRLGFKHVTCVEIDPVILRLGRQLHPEQPYADPRVRLINNDARAYFEQNTADQYDVVCYGLVDSHAMFSAMSTLRLDNYLYTVEGIRSGWRHVAPGGLLSVSFSVAAGRWMVERLNNVITEATGRAPVIVAHGYNHGVTFLVGENLTPAKVQSRMAFPIEIPVGMLDIAPAARTPTDDWPFLYLRPGAVPYAYLVVIGLLLVTAACGVQRVFGKDLLTARRFDWPLFLMGAAFLLLETRMVTELSLLFGSTWVVNASVFAGVLVMALSANAFVMARPNADLRPWFAPLALSLLAIWHLGAGTLNQLPLLTRGILGGALFALPVFFAGVILSNLLRQASHVSSALGSNILGAVVGGCLEYLSMYAGLRKMTLLALALYLAAYLAIARQSQAAPEAIADSEAEALPSDAPPSG
;
A
#
# COMPACT_ATOMS: atom_id res chain seq x y z
N MET A 1 23.09 45.03 -8.73
CA MET A 1 23.29 43.95 -9.71
C MET A 1 21.99 43.72 -10.45
N THR A 2 22.08 43.75 -11.76
CA THR A 2 21.01 43.87 -12.77
C THR A 2 19.90 42.83 -12.62
N GLY A 3 18.65 43.33 -12.59
CA GLY A 3 17.45 42.51 -12.58
C GLY A 3 17.30 41.74 -13.89
N ALA A 4 17.61 40.45 -13.86
CA ALA A 4 17.19 39.53 -14.89
C ALA A 4 15.66 39.42 -14.81
N GLN A 5 14.95 40.10 -15.72
CA GLN A 5 13.55 39.78 -16.00
C GLN A 5 13.51 38.29 -16.39
N THR A 6 13.02 37.47 -15.47
CA THR A 6 12.87 36.03 -15.70
C THR A 6 11.85 35.89 -16.82
N GLN A 7 12.32 35.61 -18.04
CA GLN A 7 11.44 35.39 -19.19
C GLN A 7 10.40 34.34 -18.81
N ILE A 8 9.13 34.76 -18.78
CA ILE A 8 8.01 33.87 -18.50
C ILE A 8 7.94 32.85 -19.65
N PRO A 9 8.08 31.53 -19.36
CA PRO A 9 8.03 30.50 -20.38
C PRO A 9 6.71 30.53 -21.17
N ASP A 10 6.74 30.12 -22.44
CA ASP A 10 5.55 30.19 -23.31
C ASP A 10 4.36 29.38 -22.78
N TRP A 11 4.63 28.23 -22.16
CA TRP A 11 3.59 27.41 -21.52
C TRP A 11 2.88 28.16 -20.39
N ALA A 12 3.61 29.00 -19.65
CA ALA A 12 3.11 29.73 -18.50
C ALA A 12 2.19 30.90 -18.89
N ARG A 13 2.24 31.34 -20.16
CA ARG A 13 1.38 32.39 -20.71
C ARG A 13 0.01 31.88 -21.15
N ARG A 14 -0.10 30.58 -21.47
CA ARG A 14 -1.36 29.95 -21.94
C ARG A 14 -2.15 29.45 -20.74
N MET A 15 -2.91 30.36 -20.12
CA MET A 15 -3.72 30.04 -18.95
C MET A 15 -5.09 29.50 -19.36
N SER A 16 -5.42 28.28 -18.93
CA SER A 16 -6.79 27.76 -18.95
C SER A 16 -7.06 26.87 -17.73
N PRO A 17 -8.31 26.80 -17.23
CA PRO A 17 -8.66 25.79 -16.22
C PRO A 17 -8.34 24.37 -16.69
N ALA A 18 -8.53 24.09 -17.99
CA ALA A 18 -8.22 22.80 -18.58
C ALA A 18 -6.74 22.42 -18.45
N THR A 19 -5.81 23.37 -18.57
CA THR A 19 -4.36 23.08 -18.43
C THR A 19 -3.97 22.77 -16.99
N LEU A 20 -4.61 23.39 -15.99
CA LEU A 20 -4.42 23.03 -14.58
C LEU A 20 -4.94 21.62 -14.31
N GLY A 21 -6.18 21.32 -14.69
CA GLY A 21 -6.75 19.99 -14.51
C GLY A 21 -5.98 18.91 -15.27
N LEU A 22 -5.43 19.23 -16.45
CA LEU A 22 -4.56 18.32 -17.21
C LEU A 22 -3.23 18.07 -16.48
N ALA A 23 -2.63 19.08 -15.85
CA ALA A 23 -1.40 18.90 -15.08
C ALA A 23 -1.62 18.02 -13.85
N THR A 24 -2.71 18.24 -13.11
CA THR A 24 -3.01 17.48 -11.88
C THR A 24 -3.46 16.06 -12.19
N PHE A 25 -4.22 15.85 -13.28
CA PHE A 25 -4.44 14.53 -13.88
C PHE A 25 -3.13 13.79 -14.14
N ALA A 26 -2.18 14.46 -14.80
CA ALA A 26 -0.91 13.86 -15.19
C ALA A 26 -0.06 13.50 -13.97
N ILE A 27 0.00 14.39 -12.99
CA ILE A 27 0.72 14.20 -11.73
C ILE A 27 0.16 12.99 -10.98
N LEU A 28 -1.16 12.89 -10.80
CA LEU A 28 -1.75 11.77 -10.08
C LEU A 28 -1.61 10.45 -10.86
N ALA A 29 -1.79 10.47 -12.17
CA ALA A 29 -1.56 9.28 -13.01
C ALA A 29 -0.10 8.82 -12.92
N LEU A 30 0.86 9.75 -12.96
CA LEU A 30 2.29 9.47 -12.83
C LEU A 30 2.64 8.97 -11.42
N GLU A 31 2.02 9.51 -10.38
CA GLU A 31 2.15 9.04 -8.99
C GLU A 31 1.77 7.58 -8.87
N LEU A 32 0.54 7.21 -9.28
CA LEU A 32 0.07 5.83 -9.23
C LEU A 32 0.93 4.90 -10.10
N ALA A 33 1.38 5.38 -11.26
CA ALA A 33 2.26 4.62 -12.15
C ALA A 33 3.64 4.36 -11.52
N LEU A 34 4.25 5.36 -10.87
CA LEU A 34 5.58 5.23 -10.25
C LEU A 34 5.54 4.46 -8.94
N ILE A 35 4.48 4.59 -8.15
CA ILE A 35 4.24 3.73 -6.98
C ILE A 35 4.28 2.26 -7.41
N ARG A 36 3.50 1.93 -8.44
CA ARG A 36 3.42 0.57 -8.97
C ARG A 36 4.70 0.09 -9.64
N TRP A 37 5.32 0.93 -10.47
CA TRP A 37 6.51 0.55 -11.22
C TRP A 37 7.73 0.41 -10.31
N THR A 38 7.93 1.32 -9.35
CA THR A 38 9.04 1.23 -8.38
C THR A 38 8.92 -0.02 -7.52
N GLY A 39 7.72 -0.36 -7.03
CA GLY A 39 7.49 -1.59 -6.26
C GLY A 39 7.79 -2.88 -7.03
N ALA A 40 7.69 -2.86 -8.37
CA ALA A 40 8.02 -4.00 -9.22
C ALA A 40 9.50 -4.04 -9.66
N GLN A 41 10.28 -2.99 -9.41
CA GLN A 41 11.65 -2.82 -9.90
C GLN A 41 12.69 -2.57 -8.81
N VAL A 42 12.29 -2.36 -7.55
CA VAL A 42 13.23 -2.13 -6.45
C VAL A 42 12.72 -2.79 -5.18
N ARG A 43 13.34 -3.91 -4.79
CA ARG A 43 12.90 -4.72 -3.65
C ARG A 43 12.95 -3.98 -2.32
N ILE A 44 13.87 -3.04 -2.12
CA ILE A 44 13.96 -2.28 -0.85
C ILE A 44 12.71 -1.43 -0.56
N PHE A 45 11.98 -1.00 -1.59
CA PHE A 45 10.74 -0.24 -1.41
C PHE A 45 9.61 -1.11 -0.86
N ALA A 46 9.73 -2.44 -0.96
CA ALA A 46 8.87 -3.35 -0.22
C ALA A 46 8.90 -2.98 1.28
N TYR A 47 10.06 -2.80 1.90
CA TYR A 47 10.15 -2.47 3.33
C TYR A 47 9.41 -1.16 3.69
N PHE A 48 9.42 -0.16 2.82
CA PHE A 48 8.86 1.17 3.12
C PHE A 48 7.63 1.48 2.27
N ALA A 49 6.48 0.92 2.64
CA ALA A 49 5.27 0.96 1.82
C ALA A 49 4.82 2.37 1.36
N ASN A 50 5.03 3.41 2.18
CA ASN A 50 4.64 4.78 1.85
C ASN A 50 5.77 5.67 1.32
N LEU A 51 6.97 5.13 1.11
CA LEU A 51 8.12 5.98 0.81
C LEU A 51 7.98 6.73 -0.51
N VAL A 52 7.44 6.08 -1.55
CA VAL A 52 7.18 6.72 -2.85
C VAL A 52 6.11 7.81 -2.70
N LEU A 53 5.02 7.52 -2.00
CA LEU A 53 3.94 8.48 -1.73
C LEU A 53 4.46 9.72 -0.98
N ILE A 54 5.26 9.50 0.06
CA ILE A 54 5.89 10.58 0.83
C ILE A 54 6.85 11.40 -0.04
N ALA A 55 7.64 10.76 -0.93
CA ALA A 55 8.49 11.47 -1.88
C ALA A 55 7.68 12.32 -2.86
N VAL A 56 6.58 11.76 -3.39
CA VAL A 56 5.65 12.46 -4.30
C VAL A 56 5.08 13.69 -3.60
N PHE A 57 4.55 13.54 -2.38
CA PHE A 57 3.98 14.65 -1.61
C PHE A 57 5.03 15.71 -1.27
N LEU A 58 6.23 15.30 -0.81
CA LEU A 58 7.32 16.24 -0.57
C LEU A 58 7.68 17.02 -1.85
N GLY A 59 7.84 16.32 -2.96
CA GLY A 59 8.10 16.91 -4.27
C GLY A 59 7.02 17.92 -4.65
N MET A 60 5.76 17.49 -4.68
CA MET A 60 4.63 18.35 -5.02
C MET A 60 4.51 19.57 -4.11
N GLY A 61 4.60 19.40 -2.79
CA GLY A 61 4.52 20.50 -1.82
C GLY A 61 5.59 21.57 -2.06
N LEU A 62 6.83 21.15 -2.32
CA LEU A 62 7.92 22.07 -2.68
C LEU A 62 7.71 22.69 -4.08
N GLY A 63 7.25 21.91 -5.05
CA GLY A 63 7.02 22.33 -6.43
C GLY A 63 5.91 23.38 -6.58
N VAL A 64 4.77 23.15 -5.94
CA VAL A 64 3.65 24.11 -5.87
C VAL A 64 4.14 25.42 -5.23
N ALA A 65 4.88 25.35 -4.13
CA ALA A 65 5.41 26.54 -3.45
C ALA A 65 6.44 27.32 -4.30
N LEU A 66 7.27 26.61 -5.09
CA LEU A 66 8.27 27.22 -5.99
C LEU A 66 7.67 27.77 -7.29
N GLY A 67 6.52 27.25 -7.71
CA GLY A 67 5.96 27.48 -9.05
C GLY A 67 5.82 28.96 -9.42
N ARG A 68 5.46 29.81 -8.45
CA ARG A 68 5.34 31.26 -8.64
C ARG A 68 6.67 31.95 -8.96
N LYS A 69 7.75 31.54 -8.29
CA LYS A 69 9.08 32.20 -8.38
C LYS A 69 9.89 31.68 -9.56
N HIS A 70 9.77 30.40 -9.89
CA HIS A 70 10.66 29.73 -10.84
C HIS A 70 9.89 28.87 -11.87
N PRO A 71 8.99 29.45 -12.69
CA PRO A 71 8.23 28.69 -13.69
C PRO A 71 9.14 27.99 -14.73
N ALA A 72 10.32 28.53 -15.01
CA ALA A 72 11.26 27.92 -15.96
C ALA A 72 11.78 26.53 -15.55
N LEU A 73 11.60 26.13 -14.28
CA LEU A 73 12.06 24.83 -13.77
C LEU A 73 11.18 23.66 -14.23
N PHE A 74 9.96 23.88 -14.74
CA PHE A 74 9.06 22.80 -15.19
C PHE A 74 9.70 21.85 -16.22
N LYS A 75 10.56 22.38 -17.11
CA LYS A 75 11.28 21.58 -18.12
C LYS A 75 12.14 20.45 -17.54
N TRP A 76 12.58 20.58 -16.29
CA TRP A 76 13.41 19.59 -15.61
C TRP A 76 12.64 18.33 -15.21
N THR A 77 11.30 18.34 -15.27
CA THR A 77 10.47 17.16 -15.07
C THR A 77 10.89 16.00 -15.98
N PHE A 78 11.18 16.29 -17.26
CA PHE A 78 11.48 15.24 -18.23
C PHE A 78 12.87 14.61 -18.03
N PRO A 79 13.98 15.37 -17.88
CA PRO A 79 15.28 14.78 -17.56
C PRO A 79 15.32 14.00 -16.25
N THR A 80 14.69 14.49 -15.17
CA THR A 80 14.68 13.77 -13.89
C THR A 80 13.84 12.49 -13.99
N LEU A 81 12.71 12.54 -14.68
CA LEU A 81 11.91 11.35 -14.94
C LEU A 81 12.66 10.35 -15.81
N PHE A 82 13.40 10.80 -16.82
CA PHE A 82 14.26 9.94 -17.63
C PHE A 82 15.35 9.26 -16.78
N ALA A 83 16.01 10.01 -15.89
CA ALA A 83 17.01 9.43 -14.99
C ALA A 83 16.39 8.36 -14.08
N LEU A 84 15.22 8.61 -13.50
CA LEU A 84 14.48 7.63 -12.71
C LEU A 84 14.09 6.41 -13.55
N ALA A 85 13.49 6.64 -14.73
CA ALA A 85 13.08 5.59 -15.65
C ALA A 85 14.26 4.71 -16.10
N ALA A 86 15.45 5.29 -16.29
CA ALA A 86 16.66 4.53 -16.61
C ALA A 86 17.08 3.64 -15.44
N LEU A 87 17.12 4.17 -14.21
CA LEU A 87 17.44 3.36 -13.03
C LEU A 87 16.45 2.20 -12.84
N LEU A 88 15.15 2.45 -13.02
CA LEU A 88 14.12 1.42 -12.88
C LEU A 88 14.16 0.41 -14.03
N ALA A 89 14.36 0.85 -15.27
CA ALA A 89 14.40 -0.06 -16.43
C ALA A 89 15.61 -1.00 -16.42
N PHE A 90 16.73 -0.54 -15.83
CA PHE A 90 17.96 -1.33 -15.70
C PHE A 90 18.18 -1.90 -14.30
N SER A 91 17.17 -1.84 -13.41
CA SER A 91 17.32 -2.15 -11.97
C SER A 91 17.94 -3.52 -11.67
N ASP A 92 17.59 -4.53 -12.46
CA ASP A 92 18.14 -5.88 -12.41
C ASP A 92 19.66 -5.89 -12.69
N ARG A 93 20.08 -5.24 -13.78
CA ARG A 93 21.50 -5.20 -14.19
C ARG A 93 22.40 -4.43 -13.24
N ILE A 94 21.84 -3.45 -12.53
CA ILE A 94 22.56 -2.63 -11.55
C ILE A 94 22.42 -3.16 -10.12
N GLY A 95 21.77 -4.32 -9.92
CA GLY A 95 21.66 -4.99 -8.62
C GLY A 95 20.70 -4.31 -7.62
N LEU A 96 19.79 -3.44 -8.08
CA LEU A 96 18.77 -2.82 -7.23
C LEU A 96 17.66 -3.81 -6.83
N MET A 97 17.41 -4.86 -7.63
CA MET A 97 16.45 -5.93 -7.29
C MET A 97 16.96 -6.80 -6.13
N ASP A 98 18.25 -7.10 -6.09
CA ASP A 98 18.86 -8.00 -5.10
C ASP A 98 19.30 -7.26 -3.82
N LEU A 99 18.95 -5.98 -3.71
CA LEU A 99 19.29 -5.16 -2.58
C LEU A 99 18.31 -5.42 -1.41
N GLY A 100 18.65 -6.38 -0.56
CA GLY A 100 18.01 -6.56 0.74
C GLY A 100 18.31 -5.39 1.69
N PHE A 101 17.38 -5.10 2.61
CA PHE A 101 17.59 -4.11 3.65
C PHE A 101 17.97 -4.81 4.96
N PRO A 102 19.16 -4.53 5.53
CA PRO A 102 19.60 -5.20 6.75
C PRO A 102 18.91 -4.57 7.96
N ASP A 103 17.67 -5.01 8.23
CA ASP A 103 16.94 -4.72 9.46
C ASP A 103 16.62 -6.02 10.22
N PRO A 104 17.22 -6.24 11.41
CA PRO A 104 16.98 -7.46 12.19
C PRO A 104 15.56 -7.55 12.80
N SER A 105 14.75 -6.49 12.69
CA SER A 105 13.39 -6.42 13.22
C SER A 105 12.33 -6.98 12.25
N ILE A 106 12.65 -7.12 10.95
CA ILE A 106 11.72 -7.66 9.95
C ILE A 106 12.41 -8.78 9.17
N SER A 107 11.88 -10.00 9.27
CA SER A 107 12.38 -11.11 8.46
C SER A 107 11.55 -11.25 7.18
N LEU A 108 12.24 -11.25 6.04
CA LEU A 108 11.66 -11.30 4.70
C LEU A 108 12.42 -12.33 3.86
N TRP A 109 12.20 -13.61 4.16
CA TRP A 109 12.69 -14.71 3.31
C TRP A 109 14.21 -14.65 3.04
N GLY A 110 15.00 -14.38 4.08
CA GLY A 110 16.46 -14.35 3.97
C GLY A 110 17.03 -13.08 3.33
N ALA A 111 16.22 -12.06 3.02
CA ALA A 111 16.71 -10.74 2.63
C ALA A 111 17.34 -9.95 3.81
N ASP A 112 17.19 -10.49 5.02
CA ASP A 112 17.76 -10.09 6.30
C ASP A 112 19.23 -10.51 6.48
N ILE A 113 19.95 -10.87 5.39
CA ILE A 113 21.40 -11.11 5.45
C ILE A 113 22.06 -9.89 6.08
N SER A 114 22.70 -10.10 7.22
CA SER A 114 23.51 -9.11 7.91
C SER A 114 24.69 -8.70 7.03
N ARG A 115 24.45 -7.78 6.09
CA ARG A 115 25.54 -7.03 5.47
C ARG A 115 26.10 -6.15 6.59
N GLY A 116 27.42 -6.18 6.79
CA GLY A 116 28.08 -5.32 7.79
C GLY A 116 27.73 -3.84 7.58
N GLY A 117 28.13 -2.95 8.50
CA GLY A 117 27.69 -1.54 8.50
C GLY A 117 27.80 -0.80 7.16
N VAL A 118 28.76 -1.16 6.30
CA VAL A 118 28.91 -0.62 4.93
C VAL A 118 27.71 -0.93 4.04
N GLY A 119 27.17 -2.15 4.09
CA GLY A 119 26.01 -2.55 3.30
C GLY A 119 24.73 -1.85 3.75
N PHE A 120 24.58 -1.61 5.05
CA PHE A 120 23.49 -0.80 5.60
C PHE A 120 23.57 0.65 5.10
N LEU A 121 24.74 1.30 5.20
CA LEU A 121 24.94 2.67 4.72
C LEU A 121 24.69 2.80 3.21
N PHE A 122 25.14 1.82 2.42
CA PHE A 122 24.86 1.78 0.99
C PHE A 122 23.35 1.69 0.71
N ALA A 123 22.64 0.79 1.41
CA ALA A 123 21.20 0.64 1.23
C ALA A 123 20.43 1.92 1.64
N VAL A 124 20.80 2.55 2.76
CA VAL A 124 20.25 3.86 3.17
C VAL A 124 20.54 4.93 2.10
N GLY A 125 21.75 4.97 1.55
CA GLY A 125 22.11 5.89 0.47
C GLY A 125 21.27 5.69 -0.80
N VAL A 126 21.03 4.44 -1.19
CA VAL A 126 20.15 4.10 -2.33
C VAL A 126 18.71 4.53 -2.06
N VAL A 127 18.17 4.25 -0.87
CA VAL A 127 16.82 4.65 -0.46
C VAL A 127 16.65 6.16 -0.49
N LEU A 128 17.57 6.91 0.12
CA LEU A 128 17.54 8.38 0.13
C LEU A 128 17.73 8.96 -1.28
N GLY A 129 18.63 8.38 -2.08
CA GLY A 129 18.87 8.80 -3.46
C GLY A 129 17.64 8.63 -4.36
N LEU A 130 17.00 7.45 -4.30
CA LEU A 130 15.77 7.18 -5.04
C LEU A 130 14.60 8.03 -4.53
N PHE A 131 14.47 8.19 -3.20
CA PHE A 131 13.47 9.07 -2.60
C PHE A 131 13.57 10.51 -3.14
N TRP A 132 14.77 11.10 -3.10
CA TRP A 132 14.98 12.46 -3.58
C TRP A 132 14.86 12.59 -5.10
N LEU A 133 15.21 11.54 -5.86
CA LEU A 133 15.00 11.54 -7.30
C LEU A 133 13.50 11.52 -7.66
N ILE A 134 12.70 10.70 -6.97
CA ILE A 134 11.24 10.71 -7.10
C ILE A 134 10.69 12.08 -6.70
N ALA A 135 11.09 12.61 -5.54
CA ALA A 135 10.66 13.93 -5.08
C ALA A 135 11.03 15.03 -6.08
N ALA A 136 12.19 14.96 -6.74
CA ALA A 136 12.59 15.91 -7.76
C ALA A 136 11.70 15.85 -9.01
N VAL A 137 11.26 14.66 -9.45
CA VAL A 137 10.29 14.53 -10.55
C VAL A 137 9.02 15.31 -10.23
N PHE A 138 8.44 15.08 -9.04
CA PHE A 138 7.19 15.72 -8.63
C PHE A 138 7.34 17.19 -8.27
N LEU A 139 8.50 17.60 -7.77
CA LEU A 139 8.84 19.01 -7.58
C LEU A 139 8.76 19.75 -8.90
N PHE A 140 9.38 19.24 -9.95
CA PHE A 140 9.33 19.91 -11.24
C PHE A 140 7.95 19.79 -11.90
N ALA A 141 7.30 18.63 -11.79
CA ALA A 141 5.97 18.40 -12.37
C ALA A 141 4.88 19.30 -11.76
N ALA A 142 5.00 19.65 -10.48
CA ALA A 142 4.01 20.47 -9.76
C ALA A 142 4.19 22.00 -9.93
N ILE A 143 5.26 22.46 -10.59
CA ILE A 143 5.48 23.88 -10.86
C ILE A 143 4.30 24.55 -11.60
N PRO A 144 3.74 23.97 -12.68
CA PRO A 144 2.58 24.53 -13.37
C PRO A 144 1.36 24.69 -12.46
N VAL A 145 1.15 23.74 -11.53
CA VAL A 145 0.06 23.77 -10.56
C VAL A 145 0.19 25.02 -9.70
N GLY A 146 1.35 25.22 -9.06
CA GLY A 146 1.61 26.41 -8.23
C GLY A 146 1.54 27.73 -9.00
N TRP A 147 1.99 27.75 -10.26
CA TRP A 147 1.93 28.94 -11.11
C TRP A 147 0.50 29.38 -11.45
N TRP A 148 -0.39 28.44 -11.76
CA TRP A 148 -1.78 28.74 -12.12
C TRP A 148 -2.70 28.91 -10.92
N PHE A 149 -2.42 28.23 -9.79
CA PHE A 149 -3.21 28.39 -8.56
C PHE A 149 -3.24 29.83 -8.06
N GLU A 150 -2.11 30.54 -8.14
CA GLU A 150 -2.00 31.96 -7.75
C GLU A 150 -2.73 32.92 -8.71
N ARG A 151 -3.19 32.44 -9.87
CA ARG A 151 -3.81 33.25 -10.94
C ARG A 151 -5.29 32.95 -11.14
N MET A 152 -5.84 32.07 -10.32
CA MET A 152 -7.25 31.68 -10.36
C MET A 152 -7.88 31.90 -8.98
N PRO A 153 -9.20 32.11 -8.88
CA PRO A 153 -9.88 32.14 -7.59
C PRO A 153 -9.59 30.84 -6.81
N PRO A 154 -9.20 30.90 -5.52
CA PRO A 154 -8.64 29.76 -4.79
C PRO A 154 -9.49 28.48 -4.89
N LEU A 155 -10.80 28.60 -4.65
CA LEU A 155 -11.72 27.46 -4.65
C LEU A 155 -12.01 26.91 -6.04
N ARG A 156 -11.94 27.75 -7.09
CA ARG A 156 -12.07 27.30 -8.48
C ARG A 156 -10.82 26.55 -8.91
N ALA A 157 -9.63 27.05 -8.54
CA ALA A 157 -8.37 26.35 -8.78
C ALA A 157 -8.39 24.98 -8.08
N TYR A 158 -8.81 24.94 -6.82
CA TYR A 158 -8.92 23.71 -6.06
C TYR A 158 -9.96 22.72 -6.62
N ALA A 159 -11.13 23.19 -7.08
CA ALA A 159 -12.12 22.33 -7.74
C ALA A 159 -11.54 21.66 -9.01
N VAL A 160 -10.81 22.42 -9.83
CA VAL A 160 -10.20 21.93 -11.06
C VAL A 160 -9.06 20.95 -10.76
N ASP A 161 -8.26 21.24 -9.74
CA ASP A 161 -7.20 20.36 -9.23
C ASP A 161 -7.76 19.00 -8.79
N LEU A 162 -8.77 19.01 -7.92
CA LEU A 162 -9.47 17.81 -7.46
C LEU A 162 -10.12 17.02 -8.61
N LEU A 163 -10.74 17.72 -9.57
CA LEU A 163 -11.37 17.06 -10.72
C LEU A 163 -10.33 16.40 -11.64
N GLY A 164 -9.22 17.07 -11.92
CA GLY A 164 -8.10 16.51 -12.68
C GLY A 164 -7.54 15.27 -12.01
N SER A 165 -7.30 15.34 -10.69
CA SER A 165 -6.89 14.21 -9.86
C SER A 165 -7.91 13.06 -9.92
N LEU A 166 -9.21 13.33 -9.76
CA LEU A 166 -10.25 12.29 -9.84
C LEU A 166 -10.23 11.55 -11.18
N LEU A 167 -10.11 12.30 -12.28
CA LEU A 167 -9.97 11.70 -13.62
C LEU A 167 -8.68 10.87 -13.75
N GLY A 168 -7.59 11.26 -13.09
CA GLY A 168 -6.34 10.52 -13.03
C GLY A 168 -6.51 9.15 -12.35
N VAL A 169 -7.18 9.10 -11.20
CA VAL A 169 -7.53 7.83 -10.52
C VAL A 169 -8.37 6.96 -11.41
N LEU A 170 -9.43 7.50 -12.04
CA LEU A 170 -10.31 6.74 -12.91
C LEU A 170 -9.58 6.17 -14.14
N ALA A 171 -8.68 6.95 -14.75
CA ALA A 171 -7.86 6.50 -15.87
C ALA A 171 -6.93 5.36 -15.45
N MET A 172 -6.23 5.49 -14.32
CA MET A 172 -5.35 4.43 -13.80
C MET A 172 -6.12 3.18 -13.38
N THR A 173 -7.34 3.35 -12.88
CA THR A 173 -8.26 2.24 -12.56
C THR A 173 -8.66 1.48 -13.82
N ALA A 174 -9.00 2.18 -14.91
CA ALA A 174 -9.31 1.56 -16.19
C ALA A 174 -8.10 0.81 -16.78
N ILE A 175 -6.90 1.41 -16.69
CA ILE A 175 -5.64 0.78 -17.11
C ILE A 175 -5.36 -0.52 -16.34
N ALA A 176 -5.59 -0.51 -15.01
CA ALA A 176 -5.45 -1.70 -14.18
C ALA A 176 -6.45 -2.80 -14.58
N ALA A 177 -7.72 -2.43 -14.80
CA ALA A 177 -8.77 -3.35 -15.25
C ALA A 177 -8.44 -4.02 -16.60
N LEU A 178 -7.79 -3.28 -17.49
CA LEU A 178 -7.39 -3.73 -18.82
C LEU A 178 -6.06 -4.50 -18.83
N HIS A 179 -5.40 -4.68 -17.67
CA HIS A 179 -4.13 -5.40 -17.57
C HIS A 179 -3.01 -4.79 -18.43
N LEU A 180 -3.06 -3.48 -18.69
CA LEU A 180 -2.11 -2.80 -19.57
C LEU A 180 -0.74 -2.66 -18.91
N PRO A 181 0.36 -2.57 -19.69
CA PRO A 181 1.71 -2.61 -19.14
C PRO A 181 2.29 -1.20 -18.84
N PRO A 182 3.45 -1.09 -18.16
CA PRO A 182 4.07 0.16 -17.71
C PRO A 182 4.24 1.27 -18.76
N LEU A 183 4.42 0.90 -20.03
CA LEU A 183 4.49 1.88 -21.12
C LEU A 183 3.22 2.74 -21.16
N VAL A 184 2.06 2.13 -21.00
CA VAL A 184 0.78 2.84 -21.03
C VAL A 184 0.60 3.68 -19.76
N TRP A 185 1.04 3.18 -18.61
CA TRP A 185 0.94 3.89 -17.33
C TRP A 185 1.73 5.20 -17.40
N LEU A 186 2.98 5.13 -17.85
CA LEU A 186 3.84 6.29 -18.04
C LEU A 186 3.35 7.18 -19.18
N ALA A 187 2.86 6.63 -20.29
CA ALA A 187 2.31 7.45 -21.37
C ALA A 187 1.14 8.32 -20.88
N VAL A 188 0.22 7.75 -20.08
CA VAL A 188 -0.93 8.50 -19.54
C VAL A 188 -0.52 9.59 -18.56
N GLY A 189 0.53 9.37 -17.74
CA GLY A 189 1.06 10.40 -16.84
C GLY A 189 1.96 11.44 -17.53
N VAL A 190 2.67 11.10 -18.61
CA VAL A 190 3.73 11.95 -19.19
C VAL A 190 3.27 12.72 -20.43
N LEU A 191 2.45 12.11 -21.30
CA LEU A 191 1.95 12.79 -22.50
C LEU A 191 1.21 14.10 -22.18
N PRO A 192 0.34 14.19 -21.16
CA PRO A 192 -0.29 15.45 -20.79
C PRO A 192 0.72 16.56 -20.42
N LEU A 193 1.80 16.21 -19.69
CA LEU A 193 2.87 17.15 -19.35
C LEU A 193 3.65 17.61 -20.60
N MET A 194 3.87 16.71 -21.57
CA MET A 194 4.48 17.03 -22.87
C MET A 194 3.57 17.94 -23.72
N LEU A 195 2.25 17.84 -23.60
CA LEU A 195 1.32 18.75 -24.29
C LEU A 195 1.39 20.18 -23.72
N ILE A 196 1.66 20.31 -22.41
CA ILE A 196 1.86 21.60 -21.75
C ILE A 196 3.20 22.22 -22.17
N HIS A 197 4.28 21.42 -22.21
CA HIS A 197 5.63 21.90 -22.55
C HIS A 197 6.03 21.64 -24.01
N ARG A 198 6.28 22.69 -24.81
CA ARG A 198 6.62 22.55 -26.25
C ARG A 198 8.09 22.82 -26.61
N GLY A 199 9.01 22.02 -26.07
CA GLY A 199 10.45 22.16 -26.37
C GLY A 199 11.18 20.82 -26.41
N TRP A 200 12.44 20.81 -26.85
CA TRP A 200 13.24 19.58 -27.05
C TRP A 200 13.36 18.67 -25.82
N TRP A 201 13.20 19.22 -24.62
CA TRP A 201 13.17 18.48 -23.35
C TRP A 201 12.12 17.36 -23.30
N ILE A 202 11.03 17.46 -24.08
CA ILE A 202 10.03 16.38 -24.16
C ILE A 202 10.60 15.08 -24.69
N GLY A 203 11.73 15.12 -25.44
CA GLY A 203 12.44 13.94 -25.89
C GLY A 203 12.86 13.02 -24.74
N PHE A 204 13.22 13.59 -23.57
CA PHE A 204 13.49 12.81 -22.36
C PHE A 204 12.23 12.12 -21.81
N GLY A 205 11.07 12.78 -21.92
CA GLY A 205 9.78 12.19 -21.54
C GLY A 205 9.40 11.01 -22.43
N ALA A 206 9.58 11.16 -23.76
CA ALA A 206 9.40 10.07 -24.72
C ALA A 206 10.37 8.91 -24.46
N ALA A 207 11.64 9.21 -24.16
CA ALA A 207 12.63 8.20 -23.79
C ALA A 207 12.27 7.47 -22.47
N ALA A 208 11.72 8.18 -21.48
CA ALA A 208 11.23 7.56 -20.24
C ALA A 208 10.08 6.57 -20.49
N ILE A 209 9.12 6.92 -21.36
CA ILE A 209 8.05 6.02 -21.80
C ILE A 209 8.62 4.79 -22.51
N ALA A 210 9.60 5.00 -23.41
CA ALA A 210 10.26 3.90 -24.11
C ALA A 210 11.00 2.95 -23.15
N LEU A 211 11.69 3.48 -22.14
CA LEU A 211 12.35 2.71 -21.09
C LEU A 211 11.35 1.91 -20.23
N ALA A 212 10.18 2.48 -19.93
CA ALA A 212 9.09 1.75 -19.27
C ALA A 212 8.56 0.59 -20.14
N GLY A 213 8.50 0.78 -21.47
CA GLY A 213 8.24 -0.30 -22.43
C GLY A 213 9.31 -1.38 -22.40
N TRP A 214 10.57 -0.98 -22.47
CA TRP A 214 11.73 -1.89 -22.42
C TRP A 214 11.75 -2.75 -21.15
N SER A 215 11.39 -2.16 -20.01
CA SER A 215 11.34 -2.82 -18.71
C SER A 215 10.38 -4.03 -18.66
N GLN A 216 9.41 -4.14 -19.58
CA GLN A 216 8.41 -5.22 -19.57
C GLN A 216 9.03 -6.61 -19.74
N GLN A 217 9.98 -6.79 -20.67
CA GLN A 217 10.73 -8.05 -20.87
C GLN A 217 9.84 -9.31 -20.96
N GLY A 218 8.63 -9.20 -21.54
CA GLY A 218 7.69 -10.33 -21.66
C GLY A 218 6.85 -10.63 -20.41
N ALA A 219 6.97 -9.82 -19.34
CA ALA A 219 6.14 -9.94 -18.15
C ALA A 219 4.67 -9.66 -18.45
N ARG A 220 3.80 -10.35 -17.71
CA ARG A 220 2.36 -10.09 -17.68
C ARG A 220 2.04 -9.17 -16.50
N PHE A 221 0.98 -8.38 -16.61
CA PHE A 221 0.59 -7.45 -15.54
C PHE A 221 -0.83 -7.74 -15.09
N SER A 222 -1.01 -8.05 -13.81
CA SER A 222 -2.32 -8.10 -13.16
C SER A 222 -2.68 -6.72 -12.60
N PRO A 223 -3.88 -6.44 -12.10
CA PRO A 223 -4.14 -5.19 -11.38
C PRO A 223 -3.25 -5.00 -10.14
N TYR A 224 -2.70 -6.10 -9.61
CA TYR A 224 -1.88 -6.11 -8.41
C TYR A 224 -0.39 -6.03 -8.75
N ASN A 225 0.07 -6.83 -9.72
CA ASN A 225 1.48 -7.19 -9.81
C ASN A 225 2.03 -7.30 -11.22
N ARG A 226 3.37 -7.26 -11.33
CA ARG A 226 4.13 -7.81 -12.45
C ARG A 226 4.29 -9.31 -12.24
N ILE A 227 4.02 -10.13 -13.25
CA ILE A 227 4.14 -11.59 -13.19
C ILE A 227 5.09 -12.06 -14.29
N ASP A 228 6.19 -12.67 -13.89
CA ASP A 228 7.19 -13.30 -14.76
C ASP A 228 7.03 -14.82 -14.64
N VAL A 229 7.01 -15.53 -15.78
CA VAL A 229 6.85 -16.99 -15.82
C VAL A 229 8.02 -17.58 -16.60
N VAL A 230 8.73 -18.52 -15.98
CA VAL A 230 9.87 -19.20 -16.58
C VAL A 230 9.58 -20.70 -16.59
N ALA A 231 9.67 -21.32 -17.77
CA ALA A 231 9.56 -22.76 -17.93
C ALA A 231 10.87 -23.46 -17.54
N ASP A 232 10.78 -24.70 -17.08
CA ASP A 232 11.90 -25.64 -16.98
C ASP A 232 13.11 -25.09 -16.21
N VAL A 233 12.88 -24.44 -15.06
CA VAL A 233 13.95 -23.84 -14.23
C VAL A 233 15.00 -24.86 -13.77
N GLY A 234 14.74 -26.17 -13.96
CA GLY A 234 15.74 -27.20 -13.70
C GLY A 234 16.27 -27.10 -12.28
N LEU A 235 15.36 -26.90 -11.30
CA LEU A 235 15.73 -27.02 -9.90
C LEU A 235 16.52 -28.32 -9.76
N PRO A 236 17.74 -28.30 -9.19
CA PRO A 236 18.53 -29.52 -9.04
C PRO A 236 17.75 -30.64 -8.37
N GLU A 237 16.81 -30.26 -7.50
CA GLU A 237 15.93 -31.12 -6.74
C GLU A 237 14.73 -31.66 -7.55
N LEU A 238 14.24 -30.93 -8.56
CA LEU A 238 13.11 -31.27 -9.44
C LEU A 238 13.51 -31.12 -10.93
N PRO A 239 14.32 -32.04 -11.48
CA PRO A 239 14.76 -31.96 -12.86
C PRO A 239 13.59 -32.19 -13.84
N PRO A 240 13.65 -31.60 -15.05
CA PRO A 240 12.65 -31.84 -16.09
C PRO A 240 12.54 -33.33 -16.42
N GLN A 241 11.31 -33.82 -16.56
CA GLN A 241 11.04 -35.22 -16.90
C GLN A 241 10.73 -35.35 -18.39
N ALA A 242 11.54 -36.16 -19.09
CA ALA A 242 11.36 -36.39 -20.51
C ALA A 242 9.97 -36.98 -20.81
N GLY A 243 9.25 -36.40 -21.77
CA GLY A 243 7.91 -36.84 -22.16
C GLY A 243 6.79 -36.39 -21.20
N MET A 244 7.05 -35.49 -20.26
CA MET A 244 6.04 -34.86 -19.41
C MET A 244 5.84 -33.38 -19.76
N PRO A 245 4.66 -32.79 -19.45
CA PRO A 245 4.46 -31.36 -19.60
C PRO A 245 5.49 -30.56 -18.79
N PRO A 246 5.95 -29.40 -19.31
CA PRO A 246 6.91 -28.56 -18.61
C PRO A 246 6.33 -28.03 -17.30
N GLU A 247 7.20 -27.85 -16.31
CA GLU A 247 6.88 -27.21 -15.04
C GLU A 247 7.30 -25.73 -15.10
N TYR A 248 6.65 -24.88 -14.32
CA TYR A 248 6.90 -23.43 -14.38
C TYR A 248 7.24 -22.86 -13.01
N ARG A 249 8.14 -21.89 -12.98
CA ARG A 249 8.31 -20.96 -11.86
C ARG A 249 7.59 -19.67 -12.18
N LEU A 250 6.73 -19.25 -11.26
CA LEU A 250 6.03 -17.99 -11.32
C LEU A 250 6.66 -17.05 -10.27
N SER A 251 7.17 -15.93 -10.76
CA SER A 251 7.71 -14.84 -9.96
C SER A 251 6.78 -13.64 -10.03
N VAL A 252 6.62 -12.94 -8.93
CA VAL A 252 5.77 -11.76 -8.83
C VAL A 252 6.62 -10.59 -8.35
N ASN A 253 6.56 -9.47 -9.07
CA ASN A 253 7.47 -8.33 -8.87
C ASN A 253 8.94 -8.76 -8.88
N ARG A 254 9.26 -9.78 -9.70
CA ARG A 254 10.54 -10.49 -9.82
C ARG A 254 11.03 -11.25 -8.58
N ASP A 255 10.27 -11.28 -7.50
CA ASP A 255 10.52 -12.17 -6.38
C ASP A 255 9.86 -13.54 -6.63
N PHE A 256 10.44 -14.59 -6.09
CA PHE A 256 9.84 -15.93 -6.15
C PHE A 256 8.47 -15.91 -5.47
N HIS A 257 7.47 -16.53 -6.11
CA HIS A 257 6.12 -16.62 -5.55
C HIS A 257 5.62 -18.07 -5.48
N GLN A 258 5.61 -18.81 -6.59
CA GLN A 258 5.16 -20.21 -6.59
C GLN A 258 5.71 -21.02 -7.77
N TYR A 259 5.61 -22.33 -7.65
CA TYR A 259 5.85 -23.28 -8.75
C TYR A 259 4.53 -23.86 -9.25
N LEU A 260 4.45 -24.15 -10.55
CA LEU A 260 3.40 -24.96 -11.16
C LEU A 260 3.99 -26.35 -11.38
N LEU A 261 3.84 -27.20 -10.36
CA LEU A 261 4.46 -28.53 -10.35
C LEU A 261 3.50 -29.60 -10.88
N ASN A 262 4.07 -30.59 -11.55
CA ASN A 262 3.43 -31.87 -11.84
C ASN A 262 3.66 -32.82 -10.67
N LEU A 263 2.67 -32.91 -9.80
CA LEU A 263 2.68 -33.80 -8.64
C LEU A 263 1.72 -34.98 -8.82
N SER A 264 1.43 -35.35 -10.07
CA SER A 264 0.65 -36.54 -10.38
C SER A 264 1.39 -37.83 -9.98
N ASP A 265 0.65 -38.89 -9.67
CA ASP A 265 1.26 -40.17 -9.28
C ASP A 265 2.17 -40.73 -10.38
N ARG A 266 1.85 -40.46 -11.65
CA ARG A 266 2.72 -40.79 -12.79
C ARG A 266 4.06 -40.04 -12.75
N ALA A 267 4.05 -38.74 -12.46
CA ALA A 267 5.26 -37.93 -12.37
C ALA A 267 6.13 -38.31 -11.17
N VAL A 268 5.49 -38.65 -10.04
CA VAL A 268 6.16 -39.16 -8.85
C VAL A 268 6.79 -40.52 -9.12
N ALA A 269 6.06 -41.45 -9.73
CA ALA A 269 6.56 -42.79 -10.05
C ALA A 269 7.68 -42.79 -11.12
N ALA A 270 7.69 -41.81 -12.02
CA ALA A 270 8.74 -41.64 -13.02
C ALA A 270 10.00 -40.92 -12.47
N GLY A 271 9.99 -40.50 -11.21
CA GLY A 271 11.13 -39.85 -10.56
C GLY A 271 12.33 -40.79 -10.40
N ARG A 272 13.53 -40.21 -10.33
CA ARG A 272 14.76 -40.94 -9.97
C ARG A 272 14.76 -41.30 -8.48
N GLU A 273 15.57 -42.28 -8.10
CA GLU A 273 15.92 -42.55 -6.70
C GLU A 273 16.46 -41.26 -6.05
N ASN A 274 15.95 -40.90 -4.87
CA ASN A 274 16.19 -39.62 -4.15
C ASN A 274 15.55 -38.35 -4.74
N SER A 275 14.51 -38.47 -5.57
CA SER A 275 13.72 -37.28 -5.97
C SER A 275 13.08 -36.60 -4.75
N VAL A 276 13.02 -35.26 -4.73
CA VAL A 276 12.23 -34.51 -3.73
C VAL A 276 10.73 -34.44 -4.08
N ARG A 277 10.32 -34.98 -5.24
CA ARG A 277 8.93 -34.92 -5.69
C ARG A 277 7.95 -35.68 -4.76
N PRO A 278 8.26 -36.89 -4.25
CA PRO A 278 7.42 -37.55 -3.26
C PRO A 278 7.18 -36.75 -1.96
N PRO A 279 8.20 -36.20 -1.27
CA PRO A 279 7.95 -35.39 -0.07
C PRO A 279 7.20 -34.08 -0.38
N VAL A 280 7.44 -33.45 -1.54
CA VAL A 280 6.67 -32.27 -1.98
C VAL A 280 5.20 -32.63 -2.24
N GLN A 281 4.93 -33.72 -2.95
CA GLN A 281 3.57 -34.22 -3.15
C GLN A 281 2.88 -34.51 -1.81
N ALA A 282 3.60 -35.13 -0.87
CA ALA A 282 3.07 -35.42 0.45
C ALA A 282 2.72 -34.16 1.25
N ALA A 283 3.52 -33.10 1.14
CA ALA A 283 3.22 -31.81 1.78
C ALA A 283 1.90 -31.22 1.25
N TYR A 284 1.71 -31.13 -0.07
CA TYR A 284 0.45 -30.66 -0.66
C TYR A 284 -0.75 -31.58 -0.37
N ASN A 285 -0.51 -32.89 -0.30
CA ASN A 285 -1.55 -33.89 -0.03
C ASN A 285 -1.97 -33.93 1.45
N LEU A 286 -1.15 -33.42 2.37
CA LEU A 286 -1.33 -33.54 3.82
C LEU A 286 -2.74 -33.16 4.31
N PRO A 287 -3.27 -31.95 4.04
CA PRO A 287 -4.58 -31.54 4.56
C PRO A 287 -5.72 -32.45 4.09
N PHE A 288 -5.67 -32.83 2.82
CA PHE A 288 -6.71 -33.62 2.15
C PHE A 288 -6.65 -35.10 2.53
N ARG A 289 -5.48 -35.62 2.93
CA ARG A 289 -5.27 -37.02 3.32
C ARG A 289 -5.63 -37.27 4.79
N VAL A 290 -5.41 -36.28 5.65
CA VAL A 290 -5.74 -36.33 7.08
C VAL A 290 -7.24 -36.24 7.32
N ALA A 291 -7.96 -35.54 6.45
CA ALA A 291 -9.41 -35.42 6.51
C ALA A 291 -10.10 -36.80 6.47
N ASP A 292 -11.18 -36.96 7.24
CA ASP A 292 -11.99 -38.18 7.21
C ASP A 292 -13.03 -38.16 6.08
N ARG A 293 -13.35 -36.97 5.58
CA ARG A 293 -14.36 -36.71 4.56
C ARG A 293 -13.72 -36.00 3.38
N SER A 294 -14.14 -36.37 2.18
CA SER A 294 -13.64 -35.82 0.91
C SER A 294 -14.77 -35.31 0.01
N ALA A 295 -15.82 -34.70 0.58
CA ALA A 295 -16.89 -34.14 -0.23
C ALA A 295 -16.55 -32.73 -0.73
N ARG A 296 -16.20 -31.82 0.17
CA ARG A 296 -16.00 -30.38 -0.13
C ARG A 296 -14.68 -29.87 0.45
N ALA A 297 -13.83 -29.31 -0.42
CA ALA A 297 -12.61 -28.61 -0.02
C ALA A 297 -12.66 -27.13 -0.42
N LEU A 298 -12.07 -26.27 0.40
CA LEU A 298 -11.81 -24.86 0.11
C LEU A 298 -10.29 -24.63 0.13
N ALA A 299 -9.73 -24.22 -1.00
CA ALA A 299 -8.34 -23.79 -1.12
C ALA A 299 -8.28 -22.26 -1.18
N ILE A 300 -7.61 -21.64 -0.20
CA ILE A 300 -7.45 -20.20 -0.04
C ILE A 300 -6.05 -19.81 -0.51
N GLY A 301 -5.95 -18.74 -1.31
CA GLY A 301 -4.69 -18.35 -1.95
C GLY A 301 -4.16 -19.47 -2.85
N ALA A 302 -5.08 -20.12 -3.58
CA ALA A 302 -4.79 -21.35 -4.32
C ALA A 302 -3.79 -21.16 -5.48
N GLY A 303 -3.46 -19.90 -5.83
CA GLY A 303 -2.46 -19.58 -6.82
C GLY A 303 -2.77 -20.22 -8.17
N ALA A 304 -1.77 -20.89 -8.71
CA ALA A 304 -1.85 -21.57 -9.99
C ALA A 304 -2.43 -22.99 -9.90
N GLY A 305 -2.71 -23.52 -8.70
CA GLY A 305 -3.60 -24.68 -8.52
C GLY A 305 -3.02 -25.95 -7.91
N ASN A 306 -1.80 -25.96 -7.35
CA ASN A 306 -1.20 -27.18 -6.80
C ASN A 306 -1.98 -27.78 -5.62
N ASP A 307 -2.55 -26.96 -4.72
CA ASP A 307 -3.45 -27.43 -3.64
C ASP A 307 -4.75 -28.01 -4.19
N VAL A 308 -5.29 -27.39 -5.23
CA VAL A 308 -6.50 -27.88 -5.91
C VAL A 308 -6.23 -29.21 -6.59
N ALA A 309 -5.08 -29.36 -7.25
CA ALA A 309 -4.64 -30.64 -7.81
C ALA A 309 -4.51 -31.71 -6.72
N ALA A 310 -3.99 -31.37 -5.54
CA ALA A 310 -3.90 -32.29 -4.40
C ALA A 310 -5.27 -32.76 -3.90
N ALA A 311 -6.22 -31.85 -3.74
CA ALA A 311 -7.60 -32.20 -3.38
C ALA A 311 -8.24 -33.15 -4.42
N LEU A 312 -8.06 -32.86 -5.71
CA LEU A 312 -8.61 -33.67 -6.80
C LEU A 312 -7.98 -35.07 -6.85
N ARG A 313 -6.66 -35.19 -6.66
CA ARG A 313 -5.93 -36.46 -6.57
C ARG A 313 -6.45 -37.34 -5.42
N LEU A 314 -6.81 -36.71 -4.30
CA LEU A 314 -7.36 -37.39 -3.13
C LEU A 314 -8.88 -37.57 -3.18
N GLY A 315 -9.49 -37.37 -4.36
CA GLY A 315 -10.85 -37.78 -4.63
C GLY A 315 -11.94 -36.80 -4.18
N PHE A 316 -11.58 -35.57 -3.82
CA PHE A 316 -12.57 -34.55 -3.45
C PHE A 316 -13.59 -34.32 -4.58
N LYS A 317 -14.87 -34.20 -4.20
CA LYS A 317 -15.99 -34.09 -5.17
C LYS A 317 -16.27 -32.66 -5.59
N HIS A 318 -16.05 -31.71 -4.69
CA HIS A 318 -16.17 -30.28 -4.96
C HIS A 318 -14.99 -29.55 -4.34
N VAL A 319 -14.28 -28.76 -5.14
CA VAL A 319 -13.16 -27.95 -4.67
C VAL A 319 -13.42 -26.48 -5.03
N THR A 320 -13.63 -25.64 -4.03
CA THR A 320 -13.69 -24.20 -4.20
C THR A 320 -12.29 -23.63 -4.09
N CYS A 321 -11.90 -22.81 -5.06
CA CYS A 321 -10.61 -22.13 -5.12
C CYS A 321 -10.84 -20.62 -5.04
N VAL A 322 -10.20 -19.97 -4.08
CA VAL A 322 -10.23 -18.50 -3.91
C VAL A 322 -8.83 -17.95 -4.13
N GLU A 323 -8.69 -17.11 -5.16
CA GLU A 323 -7.45 -16.44 -5.53
C GLU A 323 -7.78 -14.99 -5.92
N ILE A 324 -6.95 -14.03 -5.49
CA ILE A 324 -7.21 -12.61 -5.72
C ILE A 324 -6.67 -12.12 -7.06
N ASP A 325 -5.62 -12.78 -7.60
CA ASP A 325 -4.98 -12.36 -8.85
C ASP A 325 -5.61 -13.05 -10.09
N PRO A 326 -6.33 -12.31 -10.95
CA PRO A 326 -6.95 -12.87 -12.15
C PRO A 326 -5.96 -13.45 -13.17
N VAL A 327 -4.73 -12.93 -13.20
CA VAL A 327 -3.72 -13.39 -14.15
C VAL A 327 -3.08 -14.69 -13.66
N ILE A 328 -2.87 -14.85 -12.35
CA ILE A 328 -2.42 -16.13 -11.77
C ILE A 328 -3.44 -17.24 -12.01
N LEU A 329 -4.74 -16.98 -11.80
CA LEU A 329 -5.80 -17.94 -12.14
C LEU A 329 -5.77 -18.35 -13.62
N ARG A 330 -5.60 -17.37 -14.52
CA ARG A 330 -5.50 -17.63 -15.96
C ARG A 330 -4.28 -18.45 -16.31
N LEU A 331 -3.13 -18.17 -15.68
CA LEU A 331 -1.90 -18.93 -15.84
C LEU A 331 -2.06 -20.36 -15.33
N GLY A 332 -2.67 -20.58 -14.16
CA GLY A 332 -2.98 -21.91 -13.65
C GLY A 332 -3.83 -22.73 -14.62
N ARG A 333 -4.85 -22.11 -15.22
CA ARG A 333 -5.70 -22.77 -16.23
C ARG A 333 -4.97 -23.06 -17.55
N GLN A 334 -3.97 -22.27 -17.92
CA GLN A 334 -3.25 -22.42 -19.19
C GLN A 334 -2.04 -23.35 -19.09
N LEU A 335 -1.31 -23.27 -17.97
CA LEU A 335 0.05 -23.81 -17.85
C LEU A 335 0.19 -24.91 -16.80
N HIS A 336 -0.73 -25.06 -15.84
CA HIS A 336 -0.55 -26.04 -14.78
C HIS A 336 -0.52 -27.46 -15.36
N PRO A 337 0.53 -28.27 -15.12
CA PRO A 337 0.71 -29.58 -15.76
C PRO A 337 -0.46 -30.55 -15.54
N GLU A 338 -1.04 -30.54 -14.33
CA GLU A 338 -2.17 -31.40 -13.96
C GLU A 338 -3.55 -30.82 -14.34
N GLN A 339 -3.61 -29.62 -14.93
CA GLN A 339 -4.84 -28.95 -15.38
C GLN A 339 -6.01 -28.93 -14.37
N PRO A 340 -5.79 -28.63 -13.07
CA PRO A 340 -6.83 -28.73 -12.05
C PRO A 340 -8.02 -27.79 -12.30
N TYR A 341 -7.77 -26.62 -12.88
CA TYR A 341 -8.79 -25.60 -13.13
C TYR A 341 -9.69 -25.89 -14.34
N ALA A 342 -9.40 -26.96 -15.09
CA ALA A 342 -10.27 -27.47 -16.16
C ALA A 342 -11.23 -28.57 -15.67
N ASP A 343 -11.02 -29.13 -14.47
CA ASP A 343 -11.87 -30.18 -13.90
C ASP A 343 -13.24 -29.61 -13.48
N PRO A 344 -14.37 -30.24 -13.88
CA PRO A 344 -15.71 -29.75 -13.56
C PRO A 344 -16.04 -29.75 -12.06
N ARG A 345 -15.25 -30.44 -11.22
CA ARG A 345 -15.38 -30.43 -9.76
C ARG A 345 -14.85 -29.13 -9.14
N VAL A 346 -14.14 -28.30 -9.89
CA VAL A 346 -13.49 -27.09 -9.39
C VAL A 346 -14.34 -25.85 -9.66
N ARG A 347 -14.60 -25.07 -8.62
CA ARG A 347 -15.20 -23.73 -8.70
C ARG A 347 -14.14 -22.67 -8.42
N LEU A 348 -13.83 -21.86 -9.43
CA LEU A 348 -12.90 -20.73 -9.30
C LEU A 348 -13.63 -19.48 -8.83
N ILE A 349 -13.06 -18.80 -7.83
CA ILE A 349 -13.55 -17.53 -7.29
C ILE A 349 -12.38 -16.55 -7.31
N ASN A 350 -12.49 -15.52 -8.15
CA ASN A 350 -11.54 -14.42 -8.18
C ASN A 350 -11.96 -13.35 -7.15
N ASN A 351 -11.45 -13.46 -5.93
CA ASN A 351 -11.80 -12.55 -4.84
C ASN A 351 -10.75 -12.55 -3.74
N ASP A 352 -10.79 -11.52 -2.90
CA ASP A 352 -10.09 -11.49 -1.62
C ASP A 352 -10.65 -12.57 -0.67
N ALA A 353 -9.77 -13.31 0.01
CA ALA A 353 -10.17 -14.43 0.86
C ALA A 353 -10.95 -14.00 2.12
N ARG A 354 -10.61 -12.87 2.74
CA ARG A 354 -11.37 -12.32 3.88
C ARG A 354 -12.77 -11.90 3.42
N ALA A 355 -12.84 -11.19 2.30
CA ALA A 355 -14.12 -10.80 1.71
C ALA A 355 -14.97 -12.02 1.35
N TYR A 356 -14.37 -13.07 0.79
CA TYR A 356 -15.06 -14.32 0.50
C TYR A 356 -15.68 -14.93 1.76
N PHE A 357 -14.93 -15.01 2.87
CA PHE A 357 -15.46 -15.54 4.13
C PHE A 357 -16.65 -14.76 4.66
N GLU A 358 -16.60 -13.43 4.61
CA GLU A 358 -17.70 -12.60 5.12
C GLU A 358 -18.90 -12.55 4.14
N GLN A 359 -18.69 -12.83 2.86
CA GLN A 359 -19.75 -12.88 1.84
C GLN A 359 -20.44 -14.25 1.76
N ASN A 360 -19.79 -15.33 2.19
CA ASN A 360 -20.26 -16.72 2.02
C ASN A 360 -20.38 -17.46 3.36
N THR A 361 -20.88 -16.78 4.40
CA THR A 361 -20.95 -17.30 5.79
C THR A 361 -21.72 -18.59 5.97
N ALA A 362 -22.57 -18.98 5.01
CA ALA A 362 -23.33 -20.22 5.03
C ALA A 362 -22.56 -21.42 4.45
N ASP A 363 -21.46 -21.21 3.73
CA ASP A 363 -20.69 -22.29 3.11
C ASP A 363 -19.84 -23.02 4.15
N GLN A 364 -19.90 -24.36 4.11
CA GLN A 364 -19.06 -25.23 4.94
C GLN A 364 -18.27 -26.23 4.09
N TYR A 365 -17.09 -26.60 4.59
CA TYR A 365 -16.12 -27.46 3.90
C TYR A 365 -15.54 -28.49 4.85
N ASP A 366 -15.30 -29.71 4.35
CA ASP A 366 -14.63 -30.76 5.11
C ASP A 366 -13.16 -30.40 5.34
N VAL A 367 -12.56 -29.65 4.41
CA VAL A 367 -11.20 -29.11 4.53
C VAL A 367 -11.20 -27.64 4.11
N VAL A 368 -10.71 -26.77 4.99
CA VAL A 368 -10.31 -25.40 4.65
C VAL A 368 -8.79 -25.34 4.67
N CYS A 369 -8.18 -25.17 3.50
CA CYS A 369 -6.74 -25.21 3.28
C CYS A 369 -6.20 -23.83 2.92
N TYR A 370 -5.32 -23.30 3.76
CA TYR A 370 -4.47 -22.15 3.47
C TYR A 370 -3.12 -22.70 3.00
N GLY A 371 -2.93 -22.79 1.69
CA GLY A 371 -1.76 -23.42 1.08
C GLY A 371 -0.60 -22.46 0.89
N LEU A 372 0.26 -22.28 1.90
CA LEU A 372 1.44 -21.40 1.82
C LEU A 372 1.08 -20.02 1.25
N VAL A 373 -0.01 -19.43 1.72
CA VAL A 373 -0.44 -18.08 1.34
C VAL A 373 0.52 -17.09 1.99
N ASP A 374 1.72 -16.99 1.45
CA ASP A 374 2.80 -16.16 1.94
C ASP A 374 3.17 -15.17 0.85
N SER A 375 3.25 -13.90 1.26
CA SER A 375 3.56 -12.81 0.36
C SER A 375 4.96 -12.94 -0.24
N HIS A 376 5.93 -13.63 0.38
CA HIS A 376 7.35 -13.77 -0.02
C HIS A 376 8.13 -12.43 -0.23
N ALA A 377 7.52 -11.42 -0.84
CA ALA A 377 7.86 -10.00 -0.88
C ALA A 377 6.67 -9.11 -1.34
N MET A 378 5.43 -9.63 -1.39
CA MET A 378 4.27 -8.91 -1.91
C MET A 378 3.94 -7.70 -1.04
N PHE A 379 4.17 -6.52 -1.61
CA PHE A 379 3.43 -5.31 -1.26
C PHE A 379 2.40 -5.08 -2.35
N SER A 380 1.15 -4.87 -1.95
CA SER A 380 0.25 -4.13 -2.84
C SER A 380 0.86 -2.74 -2.95
N ALA A 381 1.39 -2.38 -4.12
CA ALA A 381 1.99 -1.06 -4.32
C ALA A 381 1.00 0.07 -3.95
N MET A 382 -0.31 -0.19 -3.98
CA MET A 382 -1.37 0.78 -3.75
C MET A 382 -1.77 0.98 -2.27
N SER A 383 -1.15 0.29 -1.32
CA SER A 383 -1.51 0.40 0.11
C SER A 383 -0.39 -0.01 1.06
N THR A 384 -0.36 0.57 2.27
CA THR A 384 0.46 0.07 3.39
C THR A 384 0.12 -1.37 3.81
N LEU A 385 -0.98 -1.90 3.28
CA LEU A 385 -1.50 -3.23 3.54
C LEU A 385 -0.71 -4.30 2.79
N ARG A 386 -0.06 -5.20 3.55
CA ARG A 386 0.19 -6.56 3.08
C ARG A 386 -1.14 -7.31 3.11
N LEU A 387 -1.61 -7.72 1.93
CA LEU A 387 -2.89 -8.42 1.74
C LEU A 387 -2.97 -9.67 2.65
N ASP A 388 -1.85 -10.37 2.81
CA ASP A 388 -1.79 -11.62 3.58
C ASP A 388 -1.73 -11.40 5.10
N ASN A 389 -1.31 -10.23 5.58
CA ASN A 389 -1.18 -9.99 7.01
C ASN A 389 -2.52 -10.15 7.74
N TYR A 390 -3.64 -9.80 7.08
CA TYR A 390 -4.99 -9.92 7.64
C TYR A 390 -5.59 -11.31 7.52
N LEU A 391 -5.01 -12.21 6.70
CA LEU A 391 -5.39 -13.62 6.72
C LEU A 391 -4.85 -14.33 7.97
N TYR A 392 -3.71 -13.88 8.49
CA TYR A 392 -3.06 -14.43 9.69
C TYR A 392 -3.27 -13.57 10.95
N THR A 393 -4.34 -12.77 11.00
CA THR A 393 -4.85 -12.22 12.26
C THR A 393 -5.75 -13.23 12.96
N VAL A 394 -6.00 -13.03 14.26
CA VAL A 394 -6.98 -13.84 15.01
C VAL A 394 -8.34 -13.80 14.31
N GLU A 395 -8.79 -12.62 13.89
CA GLU A 395 -10.04 -12.45 13.14
C GLU A 395 -9.97 -13.13 11.77
N GLY A 396 -8.83 -13.05 11.08
CA GLY A 396 -8.50 -13.72 9.82
C GLY A 396 -8.77 -15.22 9.85
N ILE A 397 -8.06 -15.90 10.75
CA ILE A 397 -8.16 -17.34 10.94
C ILE A 397 -9.53 -17.73 11.49
N ARG A 398 -10.13 -16.91 12.37
CA ARG A 398 -11.47 -17.18 12.90
C ARG A 398 -12.53 -17.18 11.80
N SER A 399 -12.46 -16.24 10.85
CA SER A 399 -13.39 -16.21 9.71
C SER A 399 -13.24 -17.46 8.83
N GLY A 400 -12.02 -17.95 8.58
CA GLY A 400 -11.80 -19.22 7.88
C GLY A 400 -12.29 -20.43 8.67
N TRP A 401 -12.05 -20.46 9.99
CA TRP A 401 -12.50 -21.53 10.89
C TRP A 401 -14.02 -21.71 10.87
N ARG A 402 -14.80 -20.62 10.77
CA ARG A 402 -16.27 -20.70 10.64
C ARG A 402 -16.76 -21.47 9.40
N HIS A 403 -15.92 -21.62 8.38
CA HIS A 403 -16.22 -22.37 7.16
C HIS A 403 -15.85 -23.86 7.27
N VAL A 404 -15.27 -24.30 8.39
CA VAL A 404 -14.98 -25.72 8.63
C VAL A 404 -16.26 -26.40 9.10
N ALA A 405 -16.67 -27.44 8.37
CA ALA A 405 -17.83 -28.24 8.72
C ALA A 405 -17.60 -29.00 10.05
N PRO A 406 -18.67 -29.43 10.76
CA PRO A 406 -18.52 -30.36 11.88
C PRO A 406 -17.72 -31.61 11.49
N GLY A 407 -16.73 -31.98 12.29
CA GLY A 407 -15.75 -33.03 11.97
C GLY A 407 -14.76 -32.71 10.84
N GLY A 408 -14.76 -31.49 10.32
CA GLY A 408 -13.82 -31.01 9.29
C GLY A 408 -12.45 -30.60 9.84
N LEU A 409 -11.60 -30.12 8.94
CA LEU A 409 -10.21 -29.78 9.19
C LEU A 409 -9.88 -28.37 8.68
N LEU A 410 -9.27 -27.56 9.53
CA LEU A 410 -8.53 -26.37 9.11
C LEU A 410 -7.06 -26.74 8.95
N SER A 411 -6.47 -26.37 7.83
CA SER A 411 -5.04 -26.49 7.57
C SER A 411 -4.45 -25.14 7.22
N VAL A 412 -3.42 -24.74 7.96
CA VAL A 412 -2.66 -23.53 7.71
C VAL A 412 -1.22 -23.90 7.46
N SER A 413 -0.79 -23.84 6.20
CA SER A 413 0.61 -24.05 5.82
C SER A 413 1.30 -22.71 5.64
N PHE A 414 2.45 -22.51 6.25
CA PHE A 414 3.19 -21.24 6.22
C PHE A 414 4.70 -21.48 6.24
N SER A 415 5.48 -20.60 5.60
CA SER A 415 6.94 -20.65 5.70
C SER A 415 7.43 -19.99 6.96
N VAL A 416 8.25 -20.72 7.71
CA VAL A 416 8.81 -20.26 8.99
C VAL A 416 10.31 -20.02 8.89
N ALA A 417 10.79 -19.69 7.69
CA ALA A 417 12.19 -19.30 7.45
C ALA A 417 12.68 -18.18 8.38
N ALA A 418 11.77 -17.33 8.86
CA ALA A 418 12.02 -16.28 9.84
C ALA A 418 12.48 -16.79 11.22
N GLY A 419 12.31 -18.08 11.49
CA GLY A 419 12.72 -18.76 12.72
C GLY A 419 11.55 -19.11 13.65
N ARG A 420 11.91 -19.68 14.80
CA ARG A 420 10.98 -20.28 15.77
C ARG A 420 9.84 -19.36 16.23
N TRP A 421 10.10 -18.06 16.39
CA TRP A 421 9.09 -17.09 16.82
C TRP A 421 7.91 -16.95 15.85
N MET A 422 8.09 -17.27 14.56
CA MET A 422 7.00 -17.27 13.57
C MET A 422 6.06 -18.44 13.81
N VAL A 423 6.61 -19.62 14.14
CA VAL A 423 5.83 -20.81 14.51
C VAL A 423 4.99 -20.50 15.75
N GLU A 424 5.60 -19.91 16.78
CA GLU A 424 4.94 -19.52 18.02
C GLU A 424 3.80 -18.53 17.78
N ARG A 425 4.05 -17.50 16.96
CA ARG A 425 3.05 -16.49 16.62
C ARG A 425 1.84 -17.11 15.90
N LEU A 426 2.07 -17.93 14.88
CA LEU A 426 0.98 -18.60 14.15
C LEU A 426 0.23 -19.58 15.05
N ASN A 427 0.93 -20.33 15.91
CA ASN A 427 0.31 -21.19 16.90
C ASN A 427 -0.63 -20.39 17.83
N ASN A 428 -0.20 -19.24 18.34
CA ASN A 428 -1.00 -18.38 19.20
C ASN A 428 -2.24 -17.83 18.47
N VAL A 429 -2.06 -17.34 17.24
CA VAL A 429 -3.17 -16.86 16.40
C VAL A 429 -4.21 -17.95 16.19
N ILE A 430 -3.77 -19.14 15.77
CA ILE A 430 -4.66 -20.27 15.47
C ILE A 430 -5.37 -20.74 16.74
N THR A 431 -4.65 -20.82 17.87
CA THR A 431 -5.22 -21.22 19.16
C THR A 431 -6.27 -20.23 19.65
N GLU A 432 -6.00 -18.93 19.57
CA GLU A 432 -6.96 -17.88 19.97
C GLU A 432 -8.15 -17.76 19.00
N ALA A 433 -7.93 -18.03 17.72
CA ALA A 433 -8.97 -17.97 16.70
C ALA A 433 -9.95 -19.15 16.81
N THR A 434 -9.44 -20.36 17.05
CA THR A 434 -10.20 -21.62 17.01
C THR A 434 -10.59 -22.14 18.40
N GLY A 435 -9.94 -21.65 19.47
CA GLY A 435 -10.04 -22.19 20.82
C GLY A 435 -9.34 -23.53 21.02
N ARG A 436 -8.52 -23.97 20.05
CA ARG A 436 -7.88 -25.31 20.04
C ARG A 436 -6.42 -25.21 19.62
N ALA A 437 -5.55 -25.99 20.28
CA ALA A 437 -4.15 -26.08 19.89
C ALA A 437 -4.01 -26.88 18.58
N PRO A 438 -3.27 -26.37 17.57
CA PRO A 438 -3.03 -27.11 16.33
C PRO A 438 -2.03 -28.25 16.50
N VAL A 439 -2.18 -29.30 15.69
CA VAL A 439 -1.12 -30.29 15.45
C VAL A 439 -0.16 -29.71 14.41
N ILE A 440 1.11 -29.61 14.76
CA ILE A 440 2.15 -28.98 13.94
C ILE A 440 2.96 -30.05 13.20
N VAL A 441 3.05 -29.91 11.87
CA VAL A 441 3.78 -30.82 10.98
C VAL A 441 4.85 -30.04 10.21
N ALA A 442 6.12 -30.29 10.52
CA ALA A 442 7.25 -29.71 9.80
C ALA A 442 7.60 -30.59 8.59
N HIS A 443 7.13 -30.21 7.39
CA HIS A 443 7.40 -30.96 6.16
C HIS A 443 8.60 -30.42 5.36
N GLY A 444 9.13 -29.25 5.72
CA GLY A 444 10.40 -28.72 5.21
C GLY A 444 10.36 -28.14 3.79
N TYR A 445 9.42 -28.55 2.93
CA TYR A 445 9.21 -27.93 1.61
C TYR A 445 9.01 -26.41 1.74
N ASN A 446 9.87 -25.63 1.10
CA ASN A 446 9.90 -24.16 1.17
C ASN A 446 9.95 -23.61 2.62
N HIS A 447 10.71 -24.27 3.51
CA HIS A 447 10.73 -23.97 4.95
C HIS A 447 9.33 -24.03 5.61
N GLY A 448 8.42 -24.79 5.00
CA GLY A 448 7.02 -24.86 5.36
C GLY A 448 6.73 -25.71 6.59
N VAL A 449 5.85 -25.18 7.43
CA VAL A 449 5.20 -25.86 8.56
C VAL A 449 3.70 -25.80 8.35
N THR A 450 3.02 -26.91 8.58
CA THR A 450 1.56 -27.01 8.50
C THR A 450 0.95 -27.18 9.88
N PHE A 451 0.00 -26.31 10.21
CA PHE A 451 -0.80 -26.32 11.43
C PHE A 451 -2.18 -26.90 11.11
N LEU A 452 -2.56 -27.98 11.78
CA LEU A 452 -3.82 -28.69 11.55
C LEU A 452 -4.73 -28.58 12.77
N VAL A 453 -5.98 -28.17 12.57
CA VAL A 453 -6.99 -28.06 13.64
C VAL A 453 -8.27 -28.80 13.24
N GLY A 454 -8.76 -29.68 14.12
CA GLY A 454 -10.03 -30.40 13.96
C GLY A 454 -10.54 -30.91 15.30
N GLU A 455 -11.82 -31.27 15.39
CA GLU A 455 -12.48 -31.60 16.67
C GLU A 455 -11.88 -32.81 17.41
N ASN A 456 -11.40 -33.80 16.66
CA ASN A 456 -10.81 -35.04 17.20
C ASN A 456 -9.44 -35.32 16.58
N LEU A 457 -8.68 -34.27 16.26
CA LEU A 457 -7.39 -34.41 15.63
C LEU A 457 -6.31 -34.65 16.69
N THR A 458 -5.59 -35.76 16.59
CA THR A 458 -4.45 -36.08 17.44
C THR A 458 -3.17 -36.23 16.62
N PRO A 459 -1.98 -35.97 17.19
CA PRO A 459 -0.72 -36.24 16.51
C PRO A 459 -0.61 -37.67 16.00
N ALA A 460 -1.09 -38.65 16.77
CA ALA A 460 -1.10 -40.06 16.37
C ALA A 460 -1.97 -40.31 15.12
N LYS A 461 -3.14 -39.65 15.03
CA LYS A 461 -4.01 -39.74 13.84
C LYS A 461 -3.31 -39.14 12.62
N VAL A 462 -2.70 -37.96 12.75
CA VAL A 462 -1.95 -37.33 11.67
C VAL A 462 -0.81 -38.25 11.23
N GLN A 463 -0.03 -38.78 12.18
CA GLN A 463 1.06 -39.74 11.94
C GLN A 463 0.60 -40.99 11.17
N SER A 464 -0.55 -41.57 11.54
CA SER A 464 -1.10 -42.75 10.87
C SER A 464 -1.53 -42.53 9.42
N ARG A 465 -1.75 -41.27 9.02
CA ARG A 465 -2.23 -40.89 7.68
C ARG A 465 -1.11 -40.39 6.76
N MET A 466 0.13 -40.27 7.24
CA MET A 466 1.26 -39.82 6.41
C MET A 466 2.16 -40.96 5.95
N ALA A 467 2.88 -40.70 4.86
CA ALA A 467 3.81 -41.63 4.24
C ALA A 467 5.28 -41.46 4.70
N PHE A 468 5.57 -40.50 5.59
CA PHE A 468 6.92 -40.18 6.07
C PHE A 468 6.93 -39.89 7.58
N PRO A 469 8.01 -40.18 8.31
CA PRO A 469 8.14 -39.86 9.74
C PRO A 469 8.18 -38.34 9.94
N ILE A 470 7.41 -37.80 10.88
CA ILE A 470 7.53 -36.40 11.29
C ILE A 470 8.53 -36.29 12.43
N GLU A 471 9.44 -35.33 12.33
CA GLU A 471 9.90 -34.65 13.55
C GLU A 471 8.80 -33.67 13.99
N ILE A 472 7.92 -34.12 14.89
CA ILE A 472 7.14 -33.17 15.69
C ILE A 472 8.19 -32.49 16.57
N PRO A 473 8.45 -31.18 16.47
CA PRO A 473 9.47 -30.56 17.29
C PRO A 473 8.96 -30.49 18.74
N VAL A 474 9.14 -31.57 19.51
CA VAL A 474 8.71 -31.69 20.91
C VAL A 474 9.39 -30.62 21.79
N GLY A 475 10.49 -30.01 21.33
CA GLY A 475 11.17 -28.88 21.98
C GLY A 475 10.71 -27.47 21.58
N MET A 476 9.75 -27.31 20.65
CA MET A 476 9.19 -25.98 20.31
C MET A 476 8.08 -25.53 21.28
N LEU A 477 7.49 -26.45 22.04
CA LEU A 477 6.25 -26.23 22.82
C LEU A 477 6.46 -25.78 24.28
N ASP A 478 7.71 -25.77 24.79
CA ASP A 478 8.03 -25.41 26.19
C ASP A 478 8.59 -23.98 26.36
N ILE A 479 7.90 -22.88 25.95
CA ILE A 479 8.36 -21.51 26.31
C ILE A 479 7.20 -20.52 26.51
N ALA A 480 7.39 -19.61 27.49
CA ALA A 480 6.58 -18.48 27.90
C ALA A 480 6.18 -17.48 26.78
N PRO A 481 5.07 -16.73 26.93
CA PRO A 481 4.44 -15.95 25.86
C PRO A 481 5.20 -14.64 25.58
N ALA A 482 6.12 -14.64 24.61
CA ALA A 482 6.90 -13.43 24.28
C ALA A 482 6.43 -12.70 23.00
N ALA A 483 5.75 -13.39 22.07
CA ALA A 483 5.33 -12.79 20.80
C ALA A 483 3.88 -12.26 20.87
N ARG A 484 3.71 -10.94 20.66
CA ARG A 484 2.38 -10.32 20.50
C ARG A 484 1.61 -10.99 19.36
N THR A 485 0.37 -11.40 19.63
CA THR A 485 -0.53 -12.02 18.65
C THR A 485 -1.04 -10.97 17.65
N PRO A 486 -0.90 -11.19 16.33
CA PRO A 486 -1.52 -10.35 15.31
C PRO A 486 -3.05 -10.32 15.37
N THR A 487 -3.61 -9.11 15.38
CA THR A 487 -5.05 -8.85 15.28
C THR A 487 -5.32 -7.87 14.14
N ASP A 488 -6.58 -7.67 13.75
CA ASP A 488 -6.91 -6.66 12.72
C ASP A 488 -6.46 -5.23 13.11
N ASP A 489 -6.34 -4.92 14.41
CA ASP A 489 -5.75 -3.66 14.90
C ASP A 489 -4.22 -3.63 14.85
N TRP A 490 -3.58 -4.79 14.98
CA TRP A 490 -2.12 -4.93 14.95
C TRP A 490 -1.70 -6.07 14.01
N PRO A 491 -1.78 -5.87 12.68
CA PRO A 491 -1.58 -6.94 11.69
C PRO A 491 -0.09 -7.09 11.30
N PHE A 492 0.84 -7.05 12.27
CA PHE A 492 2.28 -7.02 11.99
C PHE A 492 2.93 -8.40 12.10
N LEU A 493 2.54 -9.34 11.22
CA LEU A 493 2.97 -10.74 11.23
C LEU A 493 4.50 -10.92 11.21
N TYR A 494 5.25 -10.05 10.53
CA TYR A 494 6.69 -10.20 10.32
C TYR A 494 7.56 -9.39 11.28
N LEU A 495 6.95 -8.59 12.17
CA LEU A 495 7.70 -7.77 13.13
C LEU A 495 8.21 -8.64 14.28
N ARG A 496 9.52 -8.74 14.43
CA ARG A 496 10.16 -9.63 15.40
C ARG A 496 9.83 -9.20 16.85
N PRO A 497 9.52 -10.15 17.76
CA PRO A 497 9.26 -9.82 19.16
C PRO A 497 10.45 -9.11 19.82
N GLY A 498 10.18 -8.07 20.61
CA GLY A 498 11.19 -7.32 21.36
C GLY A 498 12.19 -6.50 20.52
N ALA A 499 12.07 -6.50 19.19
CA ALA A 499 12.95 -5.74 18.31
C ALA A 499 12.44 -4.30 18.12
N VAL A 500 13.34 -3.34 18.24
CA VAL A 500 13.10 -1.96 17.83
C VAL A 500 13.51 -1.82 16.36
N PRO A 501 12.65 -1.29 15.46
CA PRO A 501 12.97 -1.14 14.04
C PRO A 501 13.92 0.05 13.81
N TYR A 502 15.15 -0.05 14.32
CA TYR A 502 16.15 1.02 14.26
C TYR A 502 16.42 1.49 12.83
N ALA A 503 16.39 0.57 11.86
CA ALA A 503 16.63 0.91 10.47
C ALA A 503 15.52 1.83 9.91
N TYR A 504 14.26 1.59 10.28
CA TYR A 504 13.15 2.50 9.97
C TYR A 504 13.33 3.84 10.66
N LEU A 505 13.69 3.86 11.94
CA LEU A 505 13.92 5.12 12.68
C LEU A 505 15.02 5.97 12.05
N VAL A 506 16.12 5.34 11.62
CA VAL A 506 17.23 6.02 10.94
C VAL A 506 16.78 6.57 9.59
N VAL A 507 16.15 5.74 8.74
CA VAL A 507 15.70 6.17 7.42
C VAL A 507 14.65 7.29 7.54
N ILE A 508 13.61 7.11 8.35
CA ILE A 508 12.57 8.13 8.58
C ILE A 508 13.17 9.40 9.18
N GLY A 509 14.08 9.27 10.15
CA GLY A 509 14.78 10.41 10.74
C GLY A 509 15.59 11.19 9.70
N LEU A 510 16.37 10.51 8.87
CA LEU A 510 17.14 11.14 7.78
C LEU A 510 16.22 11.77 6.72
N LEU A 511 15.11 11.12 6.39
CA LEU A 511 14.10 11.67 5.47
C LEU A 511 13.51 12.96 6.03
N LEU A 512 13.09 12.99 7.30
CA LEU A 512 12.55 14.18 7.95
C LEU A 512 13.58 15.31 8.03
N VAL A 513 14.83 15.00 8.39
CA VAL A 513 15.91 16.00 8.44
C VAL A 513 16.20 16.58 7.06
N THR A 514 16.40 15.73 6.05
CA THR A 514 16.69 16.21 4.69
C THR A 514 15.49 16.94 4.09
N ALA A 515 14.26 16.48 4.35
CA ALA A 515 13.03 17.17 3.94
C ALA A 515 12.93 18.55 4.60
N ALA A 516 13.22 18.67 5.89
CA ALA A 516 13.26 19.93 6.61
C ALA A 516 14.30 20.89 5.98
N CYS A 517 15.48 20.41 5.59
CA CYS A 517 16.47 21.21 4.87
C CYS A 517 15.95 21.67 3.50
N GLY A 518 15.26 20.80 2.75
CA GLY A 518 14.61 21.15 1.48
C GLY A 518 13.54 22.23 1.64
N VAL A 519 12.66 22.06 2.63
CA VAL A 519 11.62 23.04 2.99
C VAL A 519 12.26 24.37 3.39
N GLN A 520 13.27 24.36 4.26
CA GLN A 520 13.98 25.57 4.67
C GLN A 520 14.61 26.29 3.47
N ARG A 521 15.11 25.57 2.46
CA ARG A 521 15.70 26.16 1.26
C ARG A 521 14.66 26.81 0.33
N VAL A 522 13.44 26.28 0.30
CA VAL A 522 12.33 26.82 -0.52
C VAL A 522 11.62 27.99 0.17
N PHE A 523 11.31 27.84 1.46
CA PHE A 523 10.56 28.83 2.24
C PHE A 523 11.47 29.89 2.89
N GLY A 524 12.76 29.61 3.08
CA GLY A 524 13.74 30.54 3.64
C GLY A 524 13.53 30.83 5.13
N LYS A 525 13.97 32.02 5.58
CA LYS A 525 13.77 32.50 6.97
C LYS A 525 12.29 32.73 7.31
N ASP A 526 11.43 32.86 6.30
CA ASP A 526 9.98 33.08 6.45
C ASP A 526 9.22 31.83 6.96
N LEU A 527 9.89 30.67 7.06
CA LEU A 527 9.34 29.44 7.63
C LEU A 527 8.89 29.63 9.10
N LEU A 528 9.65 30.42 9.86
CA LEU A 528 9.41 30.65 11.29
C LEU A 528 8.45 31.82 11.56
N THR A 529 8.22 32.70 10.57
CA THR A 529 7.50 33.97 10.77
C THR A 529 6.03 33.92 10.37
N ALA A 530 5.47 32.74 10.09
CA ALA A 530 4.07 32.49 9.68
C ALA A 530 3.53 33.30 8.48
N ARG A 531 4.34 34.18 7.84
CA ARG A 531 3.94 34.99 6.69
C ARG A 531 3.83 34.20 5.38
N ARG A 532 4.48 33.03 5.30
CA ARG A 532 4.49 32.19 4.08
C ARG A 532 4.22 30.71 4.33
N PHE A 533 4.40 30.22 5.55
CA PHE A 533 4.13 28.83 5.91
C PHE A 533 2.90 28.77 6.80
N ASP A 534 1.88 28.04 6.35
CA ASP A 534 0.59 27.95 7.01
C ASP A 534 0.56 26.74 7.95
N TRP A 535 0.78 26.97 9.24
CA TRP A 535 0.79 25.93 10.27
C TRP A 535 -0.56 25.22 10.45
N PRO A 536 -1.71 25.92 10.51
CA PRO A 536 -3.01 25.26 10.48
C PRO A 536 -3.16 24.28 9.31
N LEU A 537 -2.84 24.71 8.09
CA LEU A 537 -2.93 23.85 6.91
C LEU A 537 -1.95 22.69 6.94
N PHE A 538 -0.73 22.91 7.45
CA PHE A 538 0.24 21.84 7.67
C PHE A 538 -0.29 20.77 8.64
N LEU A 539 -0.87 21.17 9.77
CA LEU A 539 -1.46 20.23 10.73
C LEU A 539 -2.67 19.50 10.15
N MET A 540 -3.52 20.19 9.38
CA MET A 540 -4.63 19.58 8.64
C MET A 540 -4.14 18.50 7.67
N GLY A 541 -3.04 18.75 6.95
CA GLY A 541 -2.45 17.78 6.02
C GLY A 541 -1.88 16.55 6.72
N ALA A 542 -1.18 16.76 7.84
CA ALA A 542 -0.65 15.66 8.66
C ALA A 542 -1.77 14.77 9.22
N ALA A 543 -2.85 15.38 9.69
CA ALA A 543 -4.02 14.66 10.19
C ALA A 543 -4.77 13.93 9.08
N PHE A 544 -4.90 14.54 7.90
CA PHE A 544 -5.56 13.96 6.74
C PHE A 544 -4.87 12.68 6.26
N LEU A 545 -3.53 12.65 6.17
CA LEU A 545 -2.86 11.43 5.68
C LEU A 545 -3.02 10.24 6.64
N LEU A 546 -3.00 10.47 7.96
CA LEU A 546 -3.29 9.43 8.95
C LEU A 546 -4.74 8.93 8.89
N LEU A 547 -5.69 9.82 8.58
CA LEU A 547 -7.08 9.45 8.37
C LEU A 547 -7.25 8.61 7.09
N GLU A 548 -6.61 9.03 6.00
CA GLU A 548 -6.67 8.33 4.71
C GLU A 548 -6.17 6.89 4.82
N THR A 549 -5.01 6.68 5.45
CA THR A 549 -4.42 5.33 5.59
C THR A 549 -5.31 4.42 6.43
N ARG A 550 -5.94 4.98 7.47
CA ARG A 550 -6.95 4.28 8.27
C ARG A 550 -8.18 3.91 7.46
N MET A 551 -8.69 4.81 6.61
CA MET A 551 -9.87 4.56 5.77
C MET A 551 -9.60 3.45 4.75
N VAL A 552 -8.45 3.50 4.07
CA VAL A 552 -8.03 2.45 3.11
C VAL A 552 -7.99 1.09 3.80
N THR A 553 -7.44 1.04 5.01
CA THR A 553 -7.36 -0.18 5.82
C THR A 553 -8.73 -0.73 6.19
N GLU A 554 -9.60 0.10 6.75
CA GLU A 554 -10.91 -0.34 7.24
C GLU A 554 -11.86 -0.72 6.11
N LEU A 555 -11.87 0.04 5.00
CA LEU A 555 -12.67 -0.30 3.83
C LEU A 555 -12.17 -1.59 3.16
N SER A 556 -10.86 -1.85 3.18
CA SER A 556 -10.30 -3.13 2.74
C SER A 556 -10.76 -4.30 3.62
N LEU A 557 -10.87 -4.11 4.93
CA LEU A 557 -11.41 -5.13 5.84
C LEU A 557 -12.92 -5.38 5.66
N LEU A 558 -13.66 -4.37 5.19
CA LEU A 558 -15.10 -4.48 4.95
C LEU A 558 -15.43 -5.12 3.59
N PHE A 559 -14.70 -4.73 2.53
CA PHE A 559 -15.06 -5.09 1.15
C PHE A 559 -14.02 -5.98 0.46
N GLY A 560 -12.91 -6.28 1.12
CA GLY A 560 -11.76 -6.98 0.57
C GLY A 560 -10.67 -6.02 0.12
N SER A 561 -9.42 -6.47 0.19
CA SER A 561 -8.24 -5.68 -0.15
C SER A 561 -7.98 -5.62 -1.67
N THR A 562 -9.04 -5.37 -2.45
CA THR A 562 -8.97 -5.37 -3.91
C THR A 562 -8.55 -4.02 -4.48
N TRP A 563 -7.97 -4.03 -5.69
CA TRP A 563 -7.61 -2.81 -6.42
C TRP A 563 -8.83 -1.91 -6.68
N VAL A 564 -10.03 -2.48 -6.84
CA VAL A 564 -11.29 -1.74 -7.01
C VAL A 564 -11.67 -1.01 -5.73
N VAL A 565 -11.54 -1.66 -4.57
CA VAL A 565 -11.82 -1.04 -3.28
C VAL A 565 -10.86 0.13 -3.05
N ASN A 566 -9.56 -0.07 -3.24
CA ASN A 566 -8.56 1.02 -3.11
C ASN A 566 -8.87 2.20 -4.05
N ALA A 567 -9.13 1.93 -5.33
CA ALA A 567 -9.53 2.96 -6.29
C ALA A 567 -10.80 3.71 -5.86
N SER A 568 -11.78 3.00 -5.30
CA SER A 568 -13.02 3.58 -4.78
C SER A 568 -12.76 4.46 -3.56
N VAL A 569 -11.81 4.11 -2.68
CA VAL A 569 -11.42 4.95 -1.54
C VAL A 569 -10.81 6.27 -2.03
N PHE A 570 -9.81 6.22 -2.92
CA PHE A 570 -9.17 7.42 -3.44
C PHE A 570 -10.16 8.31 -4.21
N ALA A 571 -10.99 7.71 -5.07
CA ALA A 571 -12.05 8.44 -5.78
C ALA A 571 -13.07 9.05 -4.79
N GLY A 572 -13.48 8.29 -3.77
CA GLY A 572 -14.40 8.73 -2.73
C GLY A 572 -13.85 9.91 -1.93
N VAL A 573 -12.59 9.87 -1.51
CA VAL A 573 -11.91 10.96 -0.82
C VAL A 573 -11.92 12.24 -1.68
N LEU A 574 -11.58 12.12 -2.97
CA LEU A 574 -11.59 13.26 -3.91
C LEU A 574 -13.01 13.81 -4.14
N VAL A 575 -14.02 12.94 -4.25
CA VAL A 575 -15.43 13.34 -4.37
C VAL A 575 -15.92 14.07 -3.10
N MET A 576 -15.55 13.59 -1.91
CA MET A 576 -15.90 14.26 -0.65
C MET A 576 -15.20 15.61 -0.51
N ALA A 577 -13.92 15.70 -0.88
CA ALA A 577 -13.19 16.96 -0.90
C ALA A 577 -13.80 17.96 -1.91
N LEU A 578 -14.19 17.49 -3.10
CA LEU A 578 -14.84 18.32 -4.11
C LEU A 578 -16.22 18.81 -3.63
N SER A 579 -16.99 17.93 -2.98
CA SER A 579 -18.29 18.25 -2.39
C SER A 579 -18.16 19.28 -1.26
N ALA A 580 -17.15 19.13 -0.40
CA ALA A 580 -16.85 20.08 0.66
C ALA A 580 -16.44 21.46 0.09
N ASN A 581 -15.60 21.47 -0.94
CA ASN A 581 -15.22 22.70 -1.62
C ASN A 581 -16.42 23.39 -2.29
N ALA A 582 -17.29 22.63 -2.97
CA ALA A 582 -18.53 23.15 -3.56
C ALA A 582 -19.48 23.73 -2.50
N PHE A 583 -19.59 23.07 -1.34
CA PHE A 583 -20.37 23.56 -0.20
C PHE A 583 -19.86 24.91 0.30
N VAL A 584 -18.54 25.05 0.47
CA VAL A 584 -17.91 26.32 0.89
C VAL A 584 -18.09 27.39 -0.19
N MET A 585 -17.97 27.05 -1.48
CA MET A 585 -18.28 27.96 -2.59
C MET A 585 -19.71 28.51 -2.54
N ALA A 586 -20.69 27.67 -2.20
CA ALA A 586 -22.08 28.06 -2.06
C ALA A 586 -22.38 28.88 -0.78
N ARG A 587 -21.52 28.81 0.24
CA ARG A 587 -21.66 29.55 1.51
C ARG A 587 -20.41 30.38 1.83
N PRO A 588 -20.31 31.62 1.32
CA PRO A 588 -19.13 32.46 1.43
C PRO A 588 -18.70 32.77 2.89
N ASN A 589 -19.67 32.87 3.81
CA ASN A 589 -19.47 33.38 5.18
C ASN A 589 -19.61 32.30 6.26
N ALA A 590 -19.36 31.03 5.92
CA ALA A 590 -19.44 29.97 6.92
C ALA A 590 -18.30 30.09 7.94
N ASP A 591 -18.63 30.17 9.23
CA ASP A 591 -17.64 30.05 10.29
C ASP A 591 -17.00 28.65 10.25
N LEU A 592 -15.69 28.60 10.42
CA LEU A 592 -14.86 27.41 10.46
C LEU A 592 -14.91 26.67 11.80
N ARG A 593 -15.15 27.38 12.91
CA ARG A 593 -15.09 26.81 14.27
C ARG A 593 -16.09 25.67 14.51
N PRO A 594 -17.37 25.79 14.08
CA PRO A 594 -18.36 24.75 14.31
C PRO A 594 -18.02 23.41 13.65
N TRP A 595 -17.21 23.40 12.58
CA TRP A 595 -16.89 22.19 11.81
C TRP A 595 -15.87 21.27 12.48
N PHE A 596 -15.10 21.76 13.46
CA PHE A 596 -14.21 20.91 14.25
C PHE A 596 -14.97 19.94 15.16
N ALA A 597 -16.17 20.31 15.64
CA ALA A 597 -17.00 19.44 16.47
C ALA A 597 -17.51 18.18 15.73
N PRO A 598 -18.20 18.28 14.57
CA PRO A 598 -18.60 17.09 13.82
C PRO A 598 -17.40 16.31 13.27
N LEU A 599 -16.29 16.96 12.94
CA LEU A 599 -15.04 16.27 12.62
C LEU A 599 -14.56 15.40 13.79
N ALA A 600 -14.43 15.98 14.98
CA ALA A 600 -14.00 15.25 16.17
C ALA A 600 -14.95 14.09 16.50
N LEU A 601 -16.27 14.33 16.45
CA LEU A 601 -17.28 13.28 16.67
C LEU A 601 -17.17 12.16 15.64
N SER A 602 -16.95 12.47 14.37
CA SER A 602 -16.78 11.45 13.31
C SER A 602 -15.51 10.62 13.51
N LEU A 603 -14.41 11.23 13.96
CA LEU A 603 -13.17 10.50 14.27
C LEU A 603 -13.32 9.62 15.51
N LEU A 604 -14.02 10.09 16.55
CA LEU A 604 -14.35 9.27 17.71
C LEU A 604 -15.29 8.13 17.34
N ALA A 605 -16.23 8.35 16.42
CA ALA A 605 -17.08 7.30 15.88
C ALA A 605 -16.26 6.25 15.13
N ILE A 606 -15.32 6.63 14.26
CA ILE A 606 -14.37 5.69 13.61
C ILE A 606 -13.51 4.96 14.63
N TRP A 607 -13.05 5.66 15.67
CA TRP A 607 -12.26 5.04 16.71
C TRP A 607 -13.08 4.00 17.47
N HIS A 608 -14.35 4.25 17.76
CA HIS A 608 -15.22 3.30 18.46
C HIS A 608 -15.75 2.17 17.57
N LEU A 609 -16.17 2.49 16.35
CA LEU A 609 -16.79 1.62 15.36
C LEU A 609 -15.73 1.20 14.34
N GLY A 610 -15.25 -0.04 14.44
CA GLY A 610 -14.31 -0.63 13.47
C GLY A 610 -15.00 -1.57 12.49
N ALA A 611 -14.25 -2.08 11.51
CA ALA A 611 -14.75 -2.99 10.50
C ALA A 611 -15.40 -4.24 11.10
N GLY A 612 -14.88 -4.72 12.24
CA GLY A 612 -15.41 -5.88 12.94
C GLY A 612 -16.87 -5.72 13.40
N THR A 613 -17.31 -4.53 13.84
CA THR A 613 -18.72 -4.31 14.22
C THR A 613 -19.62 -4.21 13.00
N LEU A 614 -19.14 -3.56 11.93
CA LEU A 614 -19.88 -3.39 10.69
C LEU A 614 -19.97 -4.69 9.86
N ASN A 615 -19.03 -5.61 10.00
CA ASN A 615 -19.04 -6.91 9.31
C ASN A 615 -20.20 -7.82 9.73
N GLN A 616 -20.85 -7.55 10.87
CA GLN A 616 -22.05 -8.28 11.29
C GLN A 616 -23.32 -7.84 10.53
N LEU A 617 -23.24 -6.73 9.80
CA LEU A 617 -24.38 -6.18 9.06
C LEU A 617 -24.45 -6.75 7.64
N PRO A 618 -25.65 -6.84 7.03
CA PRO A 618 -25.80 -7.16 5.61
C PRO A 618 -24.95 -6.27 4.70
N LEU A 619 -24.53 -6.81 3.54
CA LEU A 619 -23.62 -6.14 2.60
C LEU A 619 -24.02 -4.70 2.25
N LEU A 620 -25.30 -4.45 1.98
CA LEU A 620 -25.80 -3.13 1.61
C LEU A 620 -25.71 -2.13 2.77
N THR A 621 -26.18 -2.52 3.95
CA THR A 621 -26.11 -1.68 5.16
C THR A 621 -24.68 -1.43 5.59
N ARG A 622 -23.81 -2.44 5.49
CA ARG A 622 -22.37 -2.33 5.71
C ARG A 622 -21.74 -1.35 4.71
N GLY A 623 -22.14 -1.44 3.45
CA GLY A 623 -21.80 -0.51 2.36
C GLY A 623 -22.08 0.94 2.71
N ILE A 624 -23.34 1.24 3.02
CA ILE A 624 -23.80 2.61 3.26
C ILE A 624 -23.21 3.16 4.57
N LEU A 625 -23.29 2.40 5.67
CA LEU A 625 -22.80 2.87 6.97
C LEU A 625 -21.28 2.95 7.01
N GLY A 626 -20.57 1.96 6.46
CA GLY A 626 -19.12 2.00 6.34
C GLY A 626 -18.68 3.16 5.44
N GLY A 627 -19.27 3.29 4.26
CA GLY A 627 -19.01 4.41 3.36
C GLY A 627 -19.22 5.77 4.04
N ALA A 628 -20.36 5.97 4.70
CA ALA A 628 -20.65 7.22 5.40
C ALA A 628 -19.70 7.47 6.58
N LEU A 629 -19.46 6.46 7.43
CA LEU A 629 -18.59 6.56 8.61
C LEU A 629 -17.18 7.02 8.23
N PHE A 630 -16.63 6.45 7.15
CA PHE A 630 -15.28 6.78 6.69
C PHE A 630 -15.24 8.03 5.80
N ALA A 631 -16.31 8.37 5.05
CA ALA A 631 -16.34 9.54 4.18
C ALA A 631 -16.61 10.88 4.91
N LEU A 632 -17.40 10.87 5.99
CA LEU A 632 -17.81 12.08 6.70
C LEU A 632 -16.64 12.91 7.29
N PRO A 633 -15.62 12.33 7.95
CA PRO A 633 -14.51 13.11 8.45
C PRO A 633 -13.73 13.81 7.32
N VAL A 634 -13.62 13.18 6.14
CA VAL A 634 -12.99 13.80 4.96
C VAL A 634 -13.79 15.01 4.50
N PHE A 635 -15.12 14.92 4.50
CA PHE A 635 -15.98 16.07 4.18
C PHE A 635 -15.77 17.22 5.17
N PHE A 636 -15.84 16.94 6.48
CA PHE A 636 -15.70 17.98 7.51
C PHE A 636 -14.30 18.62 7.48
N ALA A 637 -13.25 17.81 7.36
CA ALA A 637 -11.88 18.29 7.16
C ALA A 637 -11.75 19.11 5.87
N GLY A 638 -12.39 18.68 4.78
CA GLY A 638 -12.42 19.38 3.49
C GLY A 638 -13.12 20.74 3.55
N VAL A 639 -14.17 20.89 4.37
CA VAL A 639 -14.85 22.18 4.58
C VAL A 639 -13.91 23.16 5.30
N ILE A 640 -13.22 22.70 6.34
CA ILE A 640 -12.24 23.50 7.09
C ILE A 640 -11.08 23.90 6.16
N LEU A 641 -10.51 22.94 5.43
CA LEU A 641 -9.43 23.14 4.46
C LEU A 641 -9.81 24.17 3.39
N SER A 642 -10.99 24.03 2.79
CA SER A 642 -11.48 24.94 1.75
C SER A 642 -11.67 26.36 2.28
N ASN A 643 -12.13 26.53 3.52
CA ASN A 643 -12.27 27.86 4.12
C ASN A 643 -10.89 28.50 4.41
N LEU A 644 -9.92 27.72 4.92
CA LEU A 644 -8.55 28.19 5.12
C LEU A 644 -7.89 28.59 3.79
N LEU A 645 -8.06 27.80 2.73
CA LEU A 645 -7.54 28.13 1.39
C LEU A 645 -8.17 29.39 0.79
N ARG A 646 -9.46 29.64 1.07
CA ARG A 646 -10.12 30.90 0.66
C ARG A 646 -9.50 32.12 1.34
N GLN A 647 -9.15 31.99 2.62
CA GLN A 647 -8.62 33.08 3.44
C GLN A 647 -7.10 33.28 3.26
N ALA A 648 -6.41 32.33 2.63
CA ALA A 648 -4.97 32.38 2.42
C ALA A 648 -4.54 33.55 1.52
N SER A 649 -3.56 34.33 1.98
CA SER A 649 -2.93 35.41 1.22
C SER A 649 -2.06 34.90 0.06
N HIS A 650 -1.47 33.71 0.22
CA HIS A 650 -0.64 33.03 -0.78
C HIS A 650 -1.09 31.58 -0.91
N VAL A 651 -2.03 31.35 -1.82
CA VAL A 651 -2.72 30.06 -1.99
C VAL A 651 -1.73 28.94 -2.37
N SER A 652 -0.74 29.21 -3.23
CA SER A 652 0.24 28.18 -3.59
C SER A 652 1.10 27.75 -2.39
N SER A 653 1.46 28.69 -1.53
CA SER A 653 2.26 28.39 -0.34
C SER A 653 1.44 27.70 0.73
N ALA A 654 0.18 28.11 0.90
CA ALA A 654 -0.79 27.48 1.79
C ALA A 654 -1.08 26.01 1.39
N LEU A 655 -1.33 25.74 0.11
CA LEU A 655 -1.48 24.39 -0.42
C LEU A 655 -0.17 23.58 -0.28
N GLY A 656 0.98 24.20 -0.55
CA GLY A 656 2.28 23.58 -0.32
C GLY A 656 2.50 23.17 1.15
N SER A 657 2.16 24.02 2.12
CA SER A 657 2.20 23.70 3.55
C SER A 657 1.30 22.53 3.91
N ASN A 658 0.09 22.45 3.33
CA ASN A 658 -0.82 21.32 3.55
C ASN A 658 -0.21 19.99 3.07
N ILE A 659 0.32 19.96 1.84
CA ILE A 659 0.94 18.75 1.27
C ILE A 659 2.20 18.36 2.07
N LEU A 660 3.01 19.32 2.52
CA LEU A 660 4.15 19.06 3.41
C LEU A 660 3.73 18.52 4.78
N GLY A 661 2.55 18.90 5.26
CA GLY A 661 1.93 18.31 6.44
C GLY A 661 1.68 16.82 6.27
N ALA A 662 1.14 16.44 5.11
CA ALA A 662 0.88 15.04 4.78
C ALA A 662 2.16 14.19 4.86
N VAL A 663 3.32 14.71 4.42
CA VAL A 663 4.64 14.04 4.61
C VAL A 663 4.90 13.63 6.06
N VAL A 664 4.64 14.54 7.02
CA VAL A 664 4.79 14.23 8.45
C VAL A 664 3.74 13.22 8.91
N GLY A 665 2.49 13.34 8.46
CA GLY A 665 1.44 12.35 8.73
C GLY A 665 1.84 10.93 8.30
N GLY A 666 2.45 10.79 7.13
CA GLY A 666 2.88 9.50 6.58
C GLY A 666 4.06 8.90 7.33
N CYS A 667 4.96 9.74 7.86
CA CYS A 667 6.00 9.30 8.78
C CYS A 667 5.42 8.88 10.14
N LEU A 668 4.40 9.58 10.64
CA LEU A 668 3.74 9.26 11.91
C LEU A 668 2.97 7.93 11.86
N GLU A 669 2.52 7.48 10.69
CA GLU A 669 1.84 6.19 10.51
C GLU A 669 2.68 5.01 10.99
N TYR A 670 4.02 5.08 10.90
CA TYR A 670 4.91 4.02 11.40
C TYR A 670 4.79 3.78 12.91
N LEU A 671 4.24 4.73 13.68
CA LEU A 671 3.91 4.52 15.09
C LEU A 671 2.86 3.42 15.30
N SER A 672 2.08 3.06 14.27
CA SER A 672 1.13 1.95 14.29
C SER A 672 1.79 0.61 14.59
N MET A 673 3.04 0.39 14.17
CA MET A 673 3.82 -0.81 14.48
C MET A 673 3.97 -1.05 15.98
N TYR A 674 3.98 0.02 16.78
CA TYR A 674 4.01 -0.03 18.23
C TYR A 674 2.59 0.03 18.83
N ALA A 675 1.83 1.06 18.44
CA ALA A 675 0.61 1.46 19.12
C ALA A 675 -0.64 0.65 18.70
N GLY A 676 -0.67 0.10 17.48
CA GLY A 676 -1.87 -0.38 16.79
C GLY A 676 -2.46 0.69 15.85
N LEU A 677 -3.23 0.25 14.86
CA LEU A 677 -3.80 1.10 13.80
C LEU A 677 -4.94 1.99 14.33
N ARG A 678 -5.77 1.49 15.24
CA ARG A 678 -6.90 2.21 15.82
C ARG A 678 -6.45 3.49 16.55
N LYS A 679 -5.28 3.47 17.20
CA LYS A 679 -4.76 4.65 17.89
C LYS A 679 -4.28 5.76 16.94
N MET A 680 -4.04 5.46 15.66
CA MET A 680 -3.70 6.49 14.68
C MET A 680 -4.85 7.48 14.45
N THR A 681 -6.10 7.05 14.61
CA THR A 681 -7.27 7.94 14.57
C THR A 681 -7.26 8.96 15.69
N LEU A 682 -6.79 8.58 16.89
CA LEU A 682 -6.64 9.51 18.02
C LEU A 682 -5.50 10.50 17.80
N LEU A 683 -4.42 10.05 17.16
CA LEU A 683 -3.32 10.93 16.76
C LEU A 683 -3.79 11.96 15.71
N ALA A 684 -4.57 11.52 14.71
CA ALA A 684 -5.19 12.42 13.74
C ALA A 684 -6.12 13.45 14.42
N LEU A 685 -6.94 13.00 15.39
CA LEU A 685 -7.77 13.89 16.20
C LEU A 685 -6.94 14.94 16.95
N ALA A 686 -5.84 14.52 17.59
CA ALA A 686 -4.95 15.45 18.30
C ALA A 686 -4.33 16.50 17.36
N LEU A 687 -3.96 16.12 16.14
CA LEU A 687 -3.45 17.05 15.12
C LEU A 687 -4.52 18.03 14.63
N TYR A 688 -5.76 17.57 14.41
CA TYR A 688 -6.88 18.48 14.08
C TYR A 688 -7.19 19.46 15.22
N LEU A 689 -7.16 19.00 16.47
CA LEU A 689 -7.32 19.88 17.63
C LEU A 689 -6.17 20.88 17.76
N ALA A 690 -4.94 20.47 17.46
CA ALA A 690 -3.80 21.38 17.39
C ALA A 690 -3.98 22.44 16.29
N ALA A 691 -4.53 22.07 15.13
CA ALA A 691 -4.88 23.01 14.07
C ALA A 691 -5.93 24.02 14.53
N TYR A 692 -6.99 23.57 15.22
CA TYR A 692 -8.00 24.45 15.83
C TYR A 692 -7.38 25.46 16.79
N LEU A 693 -6.50 25.02 17.69
CA LEU A 693 -5.81 25.90 18.65
C LEU A 693 -4.90 26.91 17.95
N ALA A 694 -4.21 26.51 16.88
CA ALA A 694 -3.38 27.41 16.08
C ALA A 694 -4.22 28.51 15.41
N ILE A 695 -5.38 28.16 14.86
CA ILE A 695 -6.33 29.10 14.26
C ILE A 695 -6.89 30.07 15.31
N ALA A 696 -7.27 29.55 16.48
CA ALA A 696 -7.82 30.35 17.57
C ALA A 696 -6.81 31.41 18.05
N ARG A 697 -5.52 31.03 18.17
CA ARG A 697 -4.44 31.96 18.54
C ARG A 697 -4.18 33.03 17.49
N GLN A 698 -4.19 32.68 16.20
CA GLN A 698 -4.02 33.66 15.12
C GLN A 698 -5.16 34.69 15.09
N SER A 699 -6.38 34.25 15.37
CA SER A 699 -7.54 35.14 15.47
C SER A 699 -7.46 36.12 16.65
N GLN A 700 -6.77 35.74 17.74
CA GLN A 700 -6.59 36.57 18.94
C GLN A 700 -5.42 37.55 18.84
N ALA A 701 -4.42 37.29 17.99
CA ALA A 701 -3.28 38.17 17.78
C ALA A 701 -3.55 39.29 16.75
N ALA A 702 -4.55 39.13 15.89
CA ALA A 702 -4.94 40.14 14.89
C ALA A 702 -5.49 41.46 15.48
N PRO A 703 -6.25 41.48 16.60
CA PRO A 703 -6.71 42.71 17.24
C PRO A 703 -5.60 43.53 17.93
N GLU A 704 -4.58 42.88 18.53
CA GLU A 704 -3.50 43.59 19.25
C GLU A 704 -2.58 44.38 18.30
N ALA A 705 -2.30 43.86 17.10
CA ALA A 705 -1.47 44.55 16.12
C ALA A 705 -2.15 45.80 15.51
N ILE A 706 -3.49 45.88 15.53
CA ILE A 706 -4.23 47.07 15.10
C ILE A 706 -4.22 48.12 16.22
N ALA A 707 -4.39 47.70 17.47
CA ALA A 707 -4.32 48.59 18.64
C ALA A 707 -2.92 49.23 18.82
N ASP A 708 -1.84 48.48 18.57
CA ASP A 708 -0.47 49.02 18.60
C ASP A 708 -0.22 50.00 17.44
N SER A 709 -0.79 49.75 16.24
CA SER A 709 -0.65 50.67 15.11
C SER A 709 -1.48 51.96 15.23
N GLU A 710 -2.61 51.91 15.94
CA GLU A 710 -3.42 53.09 16.24
C GLU A 710 -2.84 53.91 17.40
N ALA A 711 -2.16 53.26 18.36
CA ALA A 711 -1.43 53.95 19.43
C ALA A 711 -0.16 54.68 18.93
N GLU A 712 0.50 54.17 17.89
CA GLU A 712 1.69 54.79 17.28
C GLU A 712 1.35 55.93 16.29
N ALA A 713 0.08 56.09 15.93
CA ALA A 713 -0.40 57.07 14.94
C ALA A 713 -0.91 58.41 15.54
N LEU A 714 -0.83 58.61 16.86
CA LEU A 714 -1.15 59.89 17.51
C LEU A 714 0.10 60.79 17.57
N PRO A 715 0.19 61.90 16.80
CA PRO A 715 1.31 62.83 16.89
C PRO A 715 1.20 63.68 18.16
N SER A 716 2.20 63.61 19.03
CA SER A 716 2.31 64.40 20.27
C SER A 716 2.89 65.80 20.05
N ASP A 717 2.46 66.52 19.01
CA ASP A 717 2.92 67.90 18.75
C ASP A 717 1.78 68.90 18.90
N ALA A 718 1.55 69.34 20.13
CA ALA A 718 0.85 70.58 20.42
C ALA A 718 1.90 71.66 20.81
N PRO A 719 2.02 72.77 20.07
CA PRO A 719 2.95 73.84 20.42
C PRO A 719 2.43 74.68 21.61
N PRO A 720 3.30 75.34 22.38
CA PRO A 720 2.89 76.11 23.55
C PRO A 720 2.23 77.42 23.10
N SER A 721 1.08 77.74 23.70
CA SER A 721 0.41 79.03 23.57
C SER A 721 0.36 79.73 24.92
N GLY A 722 0.98 80.92 25.00
CA GLY A 722 0.64 82.01 25.94
C GLY A 722 1.12 81.87 27.37
#